data_AF-A0A6A1VGZ6-F1
#
_entry.id   AF-A0A6A1VGZ6-F1
#
_cell.length_a   1.000
_cell.length_b   1.000
_cell.length_c   1.000
_cell.angle_alpha   90.00
_cell.angle_beta   90.00
_cell.angle_gamma   90.00
#
_symmetry.space_group_name_H-M   'P 1'
#
loop_
_entity.id
_entity.type
_entity.pdbx_description
1 polymer ?
#
loop_
_entity_poly.entity_id
_entity_poly.type
_entity_poly.pdbx_seq_one_letter_code
_entity_poly.pdbx_strand_id
1 'polypeptide(L)'
;MPPKWSLGYHQCRWSYDSDKRVLEDRFPDPKSLVNDLHHSGFKAIWMLDPGIKDEAGYFVYDSGSKSDVWIQKANGRPFVGEVWPGPCVFPDYTQSKVRSWWAQLVKDFVSNGVDGIWNDMNEPAVFKSVTKTMPESNIHMGDDEFGGSQNHSYYHNVYGMLMARSTFEGMKLANENKRPFVLTRAGFIGSQRFAATWTGDNLSTWEHLHMSISMVLQLGLSGQPLSGPDIGGFAGNATPKLFGRWMGIGAMFPFCRGHSEINTVDHEPWSFGEEENNEVMECEEVCRLALKRRYRLMPYIYTLFYMAHKMGTPVATPTFFADPQDPSLRKLENSFLLGSIFVYASTMPNQRPDKLDCTLPKGIWVRFDFDDSHPDLPALYLQGGSIIPLGPPHQHLGETNPIDDLSLLVALDEDGKAEGVIFEDEGDGYGFTRGEYLLTHYVAELQASVVTLRVSEIEGLWKRPKRQLHVQLLLGGGSMLDLWGMDGELLQITMPSEQELYKLVSASEKQYRTRLETAKCIPDMEEVSGKKGAELSRTPIELRSGYWSLKIVPWIGGRIISMTHLPSGMQWLHSRVDINGYEEFSGTEFRSAGFSEEYSVIERNLEHAGENESILLEGDIGGGLVLQRQIHIPKHNPKVVQIDSSIIARKVGAGSGGFSRLVCLRVHPMFTLLHPTESFVSFTAIDGSKHEVWPESGEQFYEGNILPNGEWMLIDKCLGLGLVNRFNVNEAFKCLIHWGTGTVNLELWSENRPVSEQSPLRICHEYEVIGIP
;
A
#
# COMPACT_ATOMS: atom_id res chain seq x y z
N MET A 1 -23.31 -4.34 -6.18
CA MET A 1 -22.76 -4.35 -7.56
C MET A 1 -22.26 -2.95 -7.89
N PRO A 2 -20.98 -2.79 -8.26
CA PRO A 2 -20.49 -1.54 -8.83
C PRO A 2 -21.02 -1.35 -10.27
N PRO A 3 -20.93 -0.13 -10.85
CA PRO A 3 -21.02 0.02 -12.30
C PRO A 3 -19.94 -0.84 -13.00
N LYS A 4 -20.30 -1.51 -14.10
CA LYS A 4 -19.37 -2.39 -14.83
C LYS A 4 -18.10 -1.63 -15.24
N TRP A 5 -18.22 -0.39 -15.70
CA TRP A 5 -17.09 0.45 -16.10
C TRP A 5 -16.05 0.64 -14.99
N SER A 6 -16.45 0.63 -13.72
CA SER A 6 -15.52 0.86 -12.61
C SER A 6 -14.63 -0.35 -12.32
N LEU A 7 -14.87 -1.47 -12.99
CA LEU A 7 -14.00 -2.65 -12.95
C LEU A 7 -12.90 -2.59 -14.01
N GLY A 8 -12.89 -1.59 -14.90
CA GLY A 8 -11.78 -1.35 -15.83
C GLY A 8 -10.48 -0.96 -15.11
N TYR A 9 -9.48 -0.55 -15.89
CA TYR A 9 -8.28 0.09 -15.37
C TYR A 9 -8.55 1.58 -15.11
N HIS A 10 -8.06 2.09 -13.99
CA HIS A 10 -8.13 3.50 -13.62
C HIS A 10 -6.72 4.09 -13.66
N GLN A 11 -6.59 5.35 -14.07
CA GLN A 11 -5.34 6.10 -13.98
C GLN A 11 -5.57 7.36 -13.17
N CYS A 12 -4.63 7.68 -12.29
CA CYS A 12 -4.61 8.91 -11.52
C CYS A 12 -3.16 9.38 -11.33
N ARG A 13 -2.98 10.63 -10.93
CA ARG A 13 -1.73 11.21 -10.44
C ARG A 13 -2.07 12.42 -9.58
N TRP A 14 -1.36 12.61 -8.48
CA TRP A 14 -1.56 13.79 -7.64
C TRP A 14 -0.95 15.01 -8.33
N SER A 15 -1.88 15.79 -8.89
CA SER A 15 -1.71 16.91 -9.79
C SER A 15 -1.14 16.53 -11.17
N TYR A 16 -1.97 16.67 -12.20
CA TYR A 16 -1.48 16.99 -13.55
C TYR A 16 -1.05 18.47 -13.65
N ASP A 17 -1.42 19.33 -12.68
CA ASP A 17 -0.96 20.71 -12.44
C ASP A 17 -1.58 21.26 -11.11
N SER A 18 -1.06 22.37 -10.55
CA SER A 18 -1.62 23.03 -9.34
C SER A 18 -3.03 23.62 -9.54
N ASP A 19 -3.85 23.67 -8.48
CA ASP A 19 -5.23 24.22 -8.47
C ASP A 19 -5.35 25.59 -9.15
N LYS A 20 -4.36 26.46 -8.91
CA LYS A 20 -4.31 27.80 -9.50
C LYS A 20 -4.20 27.76 -11.03
N ARG A 21 -3.40 26.84 -11.57
CA ARG A 21 -3.19 26.66 -13.03
C ARG A 21 -4.35 25.91 -13.70
N VAL A 22 -4.99 24.99 -12.98
CA VAL A 22 -6.23 24.30 -13.41
C VAL A 22 -7.36 25.31 -13.62
N LEU A 23 -7.52 26.24 -12.68
CA LEU A 23 -8.56 27.29 -12.70
C LEU A 23 -8.22 28.48 -13.61
N GLU A 24 -6.97 28.93 -13.66
CA GLU A 24 -6.56 30.11 -14.45
C GLU A 24 -6.37 29.79 -15.95
N ASP A 25 -5.85 28.61 -16.32
CA ASP A 25 -5.35 28.38 -17.68
C ASP A 25 -6.01 27.21 -18.45
N ARG A 26 -6.78 26.29 -17.84
CA ARG A 26 -7.19 25.05 -18.55
C ARG A 26 -8.65 24.57 -18.45
N PHE A 27 -9.40 24.78 -17.37
CA PHE A 27 -10.77 24.21 -17.24
C PHE A 27 -11.82 25.14 -16.60
N PRO A 28 -12.15 26.29 -17.20
CA PRO A 28 -13.20 27.18 -16.70
C PRO A 28 -14.61 26.56 -16.73
N ASP A 29 -14.80 25.48 -17.51
CA ASP A 29 -16.03 24.70 -17.59
C ASP A 29 -15.73 23.20 -17.34
N PRO A 30 -15.82 22.73 -16.07
CA PRO A 30 -15.62 21.33 -15.73
C PRO A 30 -16.53 20.37 -16.51
N LYS A 31 -17.73 20.82 -16.90
CA LYS A 31 -18.67 19.99 -17.64
C LYS A 31 -18.20 19.73 -19.08
N SER A 32 -17.58 20.73 -19.72
CA SER A 32 -17.00 20.54 -21.05
C SER A 32 -15.87 19.51 -21.02
N LEU A 33 -14.95 19.59 -20.04
CA LEU A 33 -13.88 18.61 -19.86
C LEU A 33 -14.44 17.18 -19.75
N VAL A 34 -15.43 17.00 -18.88
CA VAL A 34 -16.01 15.68 -18.66
C VAL A 34 -16.72 15.16 -19.91
N ASN A 35 -17.39 16.04 -20.67
CA ASN A 35 -17.95 15.65 -21.95
C ASN A 35 -16.87 15.17 -22.93
N ASP A 36 -15.72 15.85 -23.03
CA ASP A 36 -14.62 15.43 -23.91
C ASP A 36 -14.04 14.06 -23.52
N LEU A 37 -13.92 13.80 -22.22
CA LEU A 37 -13.55 12.49 -21.68
C LEU A 37 -14.58 11.41 -22.07
N HIS A 38 -15.88 11.71 -21.95
CA HIS A 38 -16.95 10.78 -22.33
C HIS A 38 -16.95 10.46 -23.82
N HIS A 39 -16.68 11.43 -24.70
CA HIS A 39 -16.57 11.20 -26.15
C HIS A 39 -15.43 10.24 -26.49
N SER A 40 -14.40 10.18 -25.63
CA SER A 40 -13.24 9.28 -25.78
C SER A 40 -13.40 7.97 -24.99
N GLY A 41 -14.57 7.71 -24.41
CA GLY A 41 -14.87 6.48 -23.68
C GLY A 41 -14.44 6.44 -22.21
N PHE A 42 -13.89 7.55 -21.68
CA PHE A 42 -13.45 7.65 -20.29
C PHE A 42 -14.60 7.99 -19.33
N LYS A 43 -14.32 7.78 -18.04
CA LYS A 43 -15.19 8.12 -16.91
C LYS A 43 -14.44 9.03 -15.96
N ALA A 44 -15.12 10.06 -15.44
CA ALA A 44 -14.48 11.07 -14.62
C ALA A 44 -14.77 10.83 -13.12
N ILE A 45 -13.72 10.56 -12.35
CA ILE A 45 -13.77 10.40 -10.90
C ILE A 45 -13.06 11.59 -10.25
N TRP A 46 -13.72 12.23 -9.29
CA TRP A 46 -13.21 13.46 -8.65
C TRP A 46 -13.01 13.27 -7.16
N MET A 47 -11.93 13.82 -6.62
CA MET A 47 -11.60 13.79 -5.20
C MET A 47 -12.43 14.82 -4.43
N LEU A 48 -12.98 14.43 -3.28
CA LEU A 48 -13.64 15.31 -2.30
C LEU A 48 -13.13 14.99 -0.90
N ASP A 49 -12.56 16.00 -0.25
CA ASP A 49 -12.05 15.92 1.12
C ASP A 49 -13.10 16.37 2.14
N PRO A 50 -13.01 15.91 3.40
CA PRO A 50 -13.91 16.35 4.47
C PRO A 50 -13.63 17.77 4.97
N GLY A 51 -12.44 18.33 4.70
CA GLY A 51 -12.04 19.65 5.16
C GLY A 51 -12.69 20.75 4.32
N ILE A 52 -13.61 21.51 4.90
CA ILE A 52 -14.22 22.68 4.26
C ILE A 52 -13.49 23.93 4.71
N LYS A 53 -12.91 24.68 3.76
CA LYS A 53 -12.16 25.91 4.03
C LYS A 53 -12.98 26.86 4.92
N ASP A 54 -12.37 27.33 6.02
CA ASP A 54 -12.94 28.30 6.94
C ASP A 54 -12.88 29.71 6.33
N GLU A 55 -13.73 29.96 5.34
CA GLU A 55 -13.73 31.18 4.53
C GLU A 55 -15.15 31.72 4.32
N ALA A 56 -15.44 32.88 4.91
CA ALA A 56 -16.71 33.57 4.71
C ALA A 56 -16.90 33.97 3.25
N GLY A 57 -18.09 33.72 2.69
CA GLY A 57 -18.40 33.92 1.28
C GLY A 57 -18.19 32.67 0.43
N TYR A 58 -17.52 31.64 0.94
CA TYR A 58 -17.53 30.32 0.30
C TYR A 58 -18.87 29.64 0.60
N PHE A 59 -19.70 29.44 -0.42
CA PHE A 59 -21.09 29.01 -0.24
C PHE A 59 -21.25 27.68 0.55
N VAL A 60 -20.29 26.76 0.45
CA VAL A 60 -20.31 25.51 1.22
C VAL A 60 -20.11 25.82 2.70
N TYR A 61 -19.11 26.64 3.04
CA TYR A 61 -18.88 27.10 4.40
C TYR A 61 -20.07 27.90 4.95
N ASP A 62 -20.61 28.84 4.17
CA ASP A 62 -21.73 29.68 4.60
C ASP A 62 -22.99 28.85 4.86
N SER A 63 -23.30 27.88 3.97
CA SER A 63 -24.49 27.02 4.11
C SER A 63 -24.38 26.03 5.27
N GLY A 64 -23.18 25.48 5.51
CA GLY A 64 -22.92 24.58 6.63
C GLY A 64 -22.95 25.32 7.97
N SER A 65 -22.40 26.54 8.03
CA SER A 65 -22.46 27.40 9.22
C SER A 65 -23.88 27.81 9.55
N LYS A 66 -24.71 28.15 8.54
CA LYS A 66 -26.13 28.46 8.73
C LYS A 66 -26.95 27.27 9.27
N SER A 67 -26.50 26.05 9.01
CA SER A 67 -27.22 24.81 9.37
C SER A 67 -26.61 24.08 10.56
N ASP A 68 -25.62 24.69 11.23
CA ASP A 68 -24.87 24.15 12.36
C ASP A 68 -24.37 22.71 12.10
N VAL A 69 -23.62 22.52 11.01
CA VAL A 69 -23.18 21.18 10.55
C VAL A 69 -21.79 20.78 11.03
N TRP A 70 -21.06 21.66 11.70
CA TRP A 70 -19.65 21.47 12.03
C TRP A 70 -19.44 20.69 13.33
N ILE A 71 -18.41 19.84 13.35
CA ILE A 71 -17.86 19.28 14.59
C ILE A 71 -17.36 20.42 15.48
N GLN A 72 -17.58 20.28 16.78
CA GLN A 72 -17.29 21.35 17.75
C GLN A 72 -16.09 21.02 18.63
N LYS A 73 -15.47 22.06 19.20
CA LYS A 73 -14.58 21.93 20.35
C LYS A 73 -15.42 21.82 21.63
N ALA A 74 -14.82 21.43 22.74
CA ALA A 74 -15.48 21.39 24.05
C ALA A 74 -16.14 22.72 24.50
N ASN A 75 -15.75 23.86 23.92
CA ASN A 75 -16.35 25.17 24.21
C ASN A 75 -17.54 25.53 23.29
N GLY A 76 -18.02 24.60 22.45
CA GLY A 76 -19.17 24.77 21.56
C GLY A 76 -18.88 25.52 20.26
N ARG A 77 -17.64 25.96 20.00
CA ARG A 77 -17.26 26.57 18.71
C ARG A 77 -16.86 25.50 17.69
N PRO A 78 -17.02 25.74 16.37
CA PRO A 78 -16.51 24.83 15.35
C PRO A 78 -15.03 24.50 15.56
N PHE A 79 -14.68 23.23 15.37
CA PHE A 79 -13.29 22.81 15.28
C PHE A 79 -12.70 23.27 13.95
N VAL A 80 -11.51 23.85 14.02
CA VAL A 80 -10.73 24.29 12.86
C VAL A 80 -9.41 23.52 12.89
N GLY A 81 -9.17 22.73 11.85
CA GLY A 81 -7.95 21.95 11.66
C GLY A 81 -7.23 22.40 10.38
N GLU A 82 -5.93 22.14 10.33
CA GLU A 82 -5.09 22.56 9.21
C GLU A 82 -4.88 21.39 8.24
N VAL A 83 -5.33 21.55 7.00
CA VAL A 83 -5.25 20.56 5.91
C VAL A 83 -4.88 21.27 4.59
N TRP A 84 -5.11 20.65 3.42
CA TRP A 84 -4.66 21.17 2.12
C TRP A 84 -5.05 22.64 1.83
N PRO A 85 -6.31 23.08 2.02
CA PRO A 85 -6.71 24.47 1.78
C PRO A 85 -6.32 25.42 2.91
N GLY A 86 -5.56 24.97 3.92
CA GLY A 86 -5.26 25.68 5.16
C GLY A 86 -6.29 25.39 6.26
N PRO A 87 -6.72 26.42 7.03
CA PRO A 87 -7.73 26.25 8.07
C PRO A 87 -9.07 25.77 7.51
N CYS A 88 -9.56 24.63 8.01
CA CYS A 88 -10.81 24.02 7.59
C CYS A 88 -11.67 23.59 8.78
N VAL A 89 -12.98 23.67 8.61
CA VAL A 89 -14.01 23.06 9.46
C VAL A 89 -14.42 21.70 8.90
N PHE A 90 -14.96 20.82 9.75
CA PHE A 90 -15.26 19.43 9.42
C PHE A 90 -16.76 19.14 9.63
N PRO A 91 -17.49 18.65 8.61
CA PRO A 91 -18.89 18.24 8.77
C PRO A 91 -19.05 17.10 9.76
N ASP A 92 -20.03 17.19 10.63
CA ASP A 92 -20.36 16.13 11.57
C ASP A 92 -21.33 15.10 10.97
N TYR A 93 -20.81 14.16 10.18
CA TYR A 93 -21.61 13.14 9.50
C TYR A 93 -22.36 12.17 10.43
N THR A 94 -22.14 12.26 11.75
CA THR A 94 -22.92 11.52 12.76
C THR A 94 -24.38 11.99 12.83
N GLN A 95 -24.65 13.20 12.32
CA GLN A 95 -25.99 13.79 12.25
C GLN A 95 -26.65 13.58 10.88
N SER A 96 -27.88 13.07 10.89
CA SER A 96 -28.72 12.86 9.70
C SER A 96 -28.93 14.13 8.86
N LYS A 97 -29.08 15.30 9.53
CA LYS A 97 -29.17 16.60 8.85
C LYS A 97 -27.89 16.95 8.08
N VAL A 98 -26.73 16.59 8.61
CA VAL A 98 -25.41 16.88 8.00
C VAL A 98 -25.16 15.94 6.83
N ARG A 99 -25.49 14.66 6.98
CA ARG A 99 -25.47 13.70 5.85
C ARG A 99 -26.35 14.16 4.70
N SER A 100 -27.55 14.64 5.00
CA SER A 100 -28.49 15.18 4.00
C SER A 100 -27.95 16.46 3.34
N TRP A 101 -27.35 17.36 4.11
CA TRP A 101 -26.70 18.58 3.60
C TRP A 101 -25.55 18.23 2.64
N TRP A 102 -24.67 17.32 3.03
CA TRP A 102 -23.57 16.85 2.17
C TRP A 102 -24.09 16.17 0.90
N ALA A 103 -25.12 15.33 1.03
CA ALA A 103 -25.73 14.65 -0.11
C ALA A 103 -26.30 15.62 -1.15
N GLN A 104 -26.87 16.76 -0.74
CA GLN A 104 -27.32 17.80 -1.69
C GLN A 104 -26.15 18.49 -2.40
N LEU A 105 -25.06 18.79 -1.70
CA LEU A 105 -23.85 19.34 -2.32
C LEU A 105 -23.26 18.37 -3.36
N VAL A 106 -23.19 17.09 -3.01
CA VAL A 106 -22.74 16.04 -3.93
C VAL A 106 -23.67 15.91 -5.13
N LYS A 107 -24.99 15.95 -4.91
CA LYS A 107 -25.98 15.90 -5.99
C LYS A 107 -25.75 17.02 -7.01
N ASP A 108 -25.57 18.24 -6.52
CA ASP A 108 -25.34 19.40 -7.38
C ASP A 108 -23.97 19.31 -8.07
N PHE A 109 -22.94 18.80 -7.39
CA PHE A 109 -21.62 18.58 -7.97
C PHE A 109 -21.63 17.55 -9.11
N VAL A 110 -22.41 16.46 -8.97
CA VAL A 110 -22.57 15.43 -10.01
C VAL A 110 -23.18 15.99 -11.30
N SER A 111 -23.94 17.09 -11.23
CA SER A 111 -24.51 17.74 -12.43
C SER A 111 -23.44 18.28 -13.41
N ASN A 112 -22.18 18.37 -12.99
CA ASN A 112 -21.02 18.68 -13.84
C ASN A 112 -20.54 17.49 -14.69
N GLY A 113 -21.24 16.35 -14.67
CA GLY A 113 -20.92 15.17 -15.48
C GLY A 113 -20.10 14.10 -14.76
N VAL A 114 -19.77 14.30 -13.49
CA VAL A 114 -19.00 13.37 -12.64
C VAL A 114 -19.63 11.97 -12.62
N ASP A 115 -18.86 10.94 -12.94
CA ASP A 115 -19.32 9.54 -12.91
C ASP A 115 -19.05 8.85 -11.56
N GLY A 116 -18.03 9.31 -10.81
CA GLY A 116 -17.63 8.75 -9.52
C GLY A 116 -16.97 9.76 -8.60
N ILE A 117 -16.94 9.48 -7.31
CA ILE A 117 -16.32 10.35 -6.30
C ILE A 117 -15.33 9.55 -5.47
N TRP A 118 -14.17 10.15 -5.22
CA TRP A 118 -13.14 9.64 -4.33
C TRP A 118 -13.13 10.49 -3.05
N ASN A 119 -13.50 9.91 -1.91
CA ASN A 119 -13.33 10.53 -0.60
C ASN A 119 -11.96 10.20 -0.03
N ASP A 120 -11.12 11.23 0.09
CA ASP A 120 -9.78 11.13 0.66
C ASP A 120 -9.68 11.92 1.98
N MET A 121 -8.60 11.71 2.72
CA MET A 121 -8.29 12.43 3.96
C MET A 121 -9.36 12.28 5.05
N ASN A 122 -10.20 11.26 4.95
CA ASN A 122 -11.43 11.09 5.72
C ASN A 122 -11.32 10.13 6.90
N GLU A 123 -10.11 9.93 7.43
CA GLU A 123 -9.87 9.27 8.72
C GLU A 123 -10.54 9.97 9.91
N PRO A 124 -10.55 11.32 10.08
CA PRO A 124 -10.03 12.42 9.24
C PRO A 124 -8.59 12.84 9.52
N ALA A 125 -7.85 13.16 8.47
CA ALA A 125 -6.48 13.66 8.56
C ALA A 125 -6.42 15.15 8.93
N VAL A 126 -5.51 15.52 9.83
CA VAL A 126 -5.21 16.91 10.25
C VAL A 126 -3.70 17.08 10.39
N PHE A 127 -3.09 18.00 9.64
CA PHE A 127 -1.62 18.08 9.50
C PHE A 127 -0.92 18.56 10.77
N LYS A 128 -1.48 19.59 11.41
CA LYS A 128 -0.91 20.27 12.58
C LYS A 128 -1.49 19.75 13.90
N SER A 129 -1.70 18.43 14.00
CA SER A 129 -1.99 17.76 15.27
C SER A 129 -0.95 16.67 15.54
N VAL A 130 -0.72 16.37 16.83
CA VAL A 130 0.24 15.35 17.26
C VAL A 130 -0.14 13.96 16.73
N THR A 131 -1.43 13.64 16.74
CA THR A 131 -1.97 12.33 16.34
C THR A 131 -2.32 12.25 14.85
N LYS A 132 -2.10 13.33 14.08
CA LYS A 132 -2.52 13.48 12.68
C LYS A 132 -4.02 13.34 12.41
N THR A 133 -4.84 13.39 13.46
CA THR A 133 -6.31 13.44 13.42
C THR A 133 -6.82 14.58 14.30
N MET A 134 -8.13 14.82 14.32
CA MET A 134 -8.72 15.82 15.21
C MET A 134 -8.60 15.41 16.70
N PRO A 135 -8.54 16.38 17.64
CA PRO A 135 -8.43 16.08 19.07
C PRO A 135 -9.59 15.21 19.59
N GLU A 136 -9.28 14.28 20.49
CA GLU A 136 -10.29 13.39 21.09
C GLU A 136 -11.40 14.15 21.83
N SER A 137 -11.08 15.32 22.38
CA SER A 137 -12.02 16.20 23.11
C SER A 137 -12.96 17.00 22.20
N ASN A 138 -12.84 16.86 20.89
CA ASN A 138 -13.83 17.41 19.97
C ASN A 138 -15.17 16.69 20.15
N ILE A 139 -16.27 17.43 20.01
CA ILE A 139 -17.63 16.97 20.25
C ILE A 139 -18.34 16.80 18.91
N HIS A 140 -18.91 15.62 18.72
CA HIS A 140 -19.89 15.30 17.69
C HIS A 140 -21.27 15.30 18.31
N MET A 141 -22.22 15.97 17.67
CA MET A 141 -23.61 16.09 18.11
C MET A 141 -24.46 14.98 17.47
N GLY A 142 -23.99 13.73 17.54
CA GLY A 142 -24.59 12.60 16.82
C GLY A 142 -26.06 12.37 17.13
N ASP A 143 -26.78 11.76 16.18
CA ASP A 143 -28.17 11.37 16.37
C ASP A 143 -28.28 10.36 17.55
N ASP A 144 -29.39 10.36 18.28
CA ASP A 144 -29.60 9.46 19.45
C ASP A 144 -29.42 7.97 19.08
N GLU A 145 -29.77 7.59 17.83
CA GLU A 145 -29.58 6.23 17.31
C GLU A 145 -28.11 5.80 17.23
N PHE A 146 -27.18 6.76 17.16
CA PHE A 146 -25.75 6.53 17.12
C PHE A 146 -25.05 6.77 18.46
N GLY A 147 -25.80 7.07 19.53
CA GLY A 147 -25.24 7.30 20.87
C GLY A 147 -25.24 8.76 21.32
N GLY A 148 -25.86 9.66 20.55
CA GLY A 148 -26.05 11.06 20.93
C GLY A 148 -24.77 11.89 20.88
N SER A 149 -24.73 12.99 21.65
CA SER A 149 -23.55 13.84 21.75
C SER A 149 -22.39 13.10 22.42
N GLN A 150 -21.27 12.89 21.71
CA GLN A 150 -20.08 12.20 22.22
C GLN A 150 -18.79 12.88 21.76
N ASN A 151 -17.69 12.49 22.39
CA ASN A 151 -16.34 12.86 21.99
C ASN A 151 -15.92 12.19 20.66
N HIS A 152 -14.92 12.75 19.99
CA HIS A 152 -14.40 12.23 18.73
C HIS A 152 -13.90 10.79 18.84
N SER A 153 -13.31 10.40 19.98
CA SER A 153 -12.85 9.02 20.21
C SER A 153 -13.95 7.98 20.08
N TYR A 154 -15.21 8.34 20.33
CA TYR A 154 -16.36 7.45 20.13
C TYR A 154 -16.70 7.25 18.65
N TYR A 155 -16.55 8.30 17.82
CA TYR A 155 -16.99 8.32 16.43
C TYR A 155 -15.88 8.22 15.38
N HIS A 156 -14.60 8.30 15.78
CA HIS A 156 -13.45 8.39 14.88
C HIS A 156 -13.51 7.36 13.75
N ASN A 157 -13.63 6.08 14.09
CA ASN A 157 -13.61 4.98 13.12
C ASN A 157 -14.79 4.96 12.15
N VAL A 158 -15.92 5.61 12.47
CA VAL A 158 -17.10 5.66 11.58
C VAL A 158 -17.18 6.95 10.76
N TYR A 159 -16.32 7.94 11.03
CA TYR A 159 -16.34 9.23 10.34
C TYR A 159 -16.24 9.07 8.82
N GLY A 160 -15.20 8.38 8.34
CA GLY A 160 -14.99 8.12 6.91
C GLY A 160 -16.12 7.31 6.27
N MET A 161 -16.64 6.29 6.97
CA MET A 161 -17.79 5.50 6.49
C MET A 161 -19.04 6.38 6.33
N LEU A 162 -19.31 7.28 7.27
CA LEU A 162 -20.49 8.15 7.23
C LEU A 162 -20.36 9.24 6.15
N MET A 163 -19.15 9.73 5.89
CA MET A 163 -18.86 10.56 4.72
C MET A 163 -19.15 9.79 3.43
N ALA A 164 -18.58 8.60 3.27
CA ALA A 164 -18.76 7.76 2.09
C ALA A 164 -20.24 7.40 1.85
N ARG A 165 -20.99 7.10 2.92
CA ARG A 165 -22.44 6.92 2.88
C ARG A 165 -23.16 8.18 2.37
N SER A 166 -22.81 9.35 2.90
CA SER A 166 -23.43 10.61 2.51
C SER A 166 -23.15 10.94 1.05
N THR A 167 -21.92 10.69 0.58
CA THR A 167 -21.54 10.81 -0.82
C THR A 167 -22.33 9.85 -1.72
N PHE A 168 -22.45 8.58 -1.32
CA PHE A 168 -23.24 7.58 -2.05
C PHE A 168 -24.71 8.00 -2.17
N GLU A 169 -25.31 8.46 -1.07
CA GLU A 169 -26.69 8.97 -1.05
C GLU A 169 -26.84 10.20 -1.96
N GLY A 170 -25.88 11.12 -1.96
CA GLY A 170 -25.87 12.29 -2.86
C GLY A 170 -25.79 11.93 -4.34
N MET A 171 -24.92 10.99 -4.70
CA MET A 171 -24.82 10.49 -6.08
C MET A 171 -26.12 9.80 -6.51
N LYS A 172 -26.75 9.02 -5.62
CA LYS A 172 -28.04 8.40 -5.88
C LYS A 172 -29.16 9.44 -6.05
N LEU A 173 -29.14 10.53 -5.29
CA LEU A 173 -30.07 11.65 -5.46
C LEU A 173 -29.86 12.39 -6.80
N ALA A 174 -28.65 12.40 -7.34
CA ALA A 174 -28.37 12.99 -8.65
C ALA A 174 -28.95 12.15 -9.79
N ASN A 175 -28.84 10.82 -9.70
CA ASN A 175 -29.40 9.92 -10.68
C ASN A 175 -29.73 8.55 -10.07
N GLU A 176 -31.01 8.32 -9.78
CA GLU A 176 -31.49 7.06 -9.18
C GLU A 176 -31.37 5.84 -10.11
N ASN A 177 -31.19 6.08 -11.41
CA ASN A 177 -31.09 5.05 -12.43
C ASN A 177 -29.66 4.57 -12.66
N LYS A 178 -28.65 5.21 -12.03
CA LYS A 178 -27.24 4.78 -12.12
C LYS A 178 -26.74 4.26 -10.78
N ARG A 179 -25.76 3.36 -10.82
CA ARG A 179 -25.07 2.89 -9.61
C ARG A 179 -24.05 3.95 -9.20
N PRO A 180 -24.07 4.46 -7.96
CA PRO A 180 -22.99 5.31 -7.48
C PRO A 180 -21.65 4.55 -7.44
N PHE A 181 -20.59 5.20 -7.89
CA PHE A 181 -19.22 4.77 -7.62
C PHE A 181 -18.58 5.73 -6.63
N VAL A 182 -18.40 5.27 -5.39
CA VAL A 182 -17.64 5.98 -4.36
C VAL A 182 -16.40 5.15 -4.03
N LEU A 183 -15.24 5.80 -4.02
CA LEU A 183 -13.97 5.26 -3.50
C LEU A 183 -13.67 5.99 -2.19
N THR A 184 -13.34 5.29 -1.11
CA THR A 184 -13.02 5.93 0.18
C THR A 184 -11.70 5.40 0.74
N ARG A 185 -10.92 6.24 1.44
CA ARG A 185 -9.69 5.79 2.12
C ARG A 185 -10.02 5.12 3.43
N ALA A 186 -10.73 5.86 4.28
CA ALA A 186 -11.14 5.41 5.59
C ALA A 186 -12.54 4.81 5.55
N GLY A 187 -12.73 3.75 6.32
CA GLY A 187 -14.01 3.07 6.46
C GLY A 187 -14.09 2.24 7.74
N PHE A 188 -15.28 1.74 8.01
CA PHE A 188 -15.58 0.80 9.09
C PHE A 188 -16.28 -0.46 8.54
N ILE A 189 -16.53 -1.46 9.39
CA ILE A 189 -17.30 -2.64 8.98
C ILE A 189 -18.67 -2.22 8.43
N GLY A 190 -18.98 -2.66 7.21
CA GLY A 190 -20.20 -2.25 6.51
C GLY A 190 -20.00 -1.16 5.44
N SER A 191 -18.79 -0.60 5.29
CA SER A 191 -18.50 0.42 4.27
C SER A 191 -18.69 -0.08 2.83
N GLN A 192 -18.56 -1.39 2.59
CA GLN A 192 -18.77 -2.01 1.28
C GLN A 192 -20.19 -1.79 0.71
N ARG A 193 -21.15 -1.40 1.56
CA ARG A 193 -22.51 -1.03 1.12
C ARG A 193 -22.53 0.29 0.33
N PHE A 194 -21.52 1.13 0.54
CA PHE A 194 -21.50 2.51 0.05
C PHE A 194 -20.28 2.80 -0.83
N ALA A 195 -19.14 2.15 -0.60
CA ALA A 195 -17.90 2.51 -1.30
C ALA A 195 -16.93 1.33 -1.50
N ALA A 196 -16.19 1.41 -2.59
CA ALA A 196 -14.92 0.74 -2.80
C ALA A 196 -13.83 1.34 -1.89
N THR A 197 -12.72 0.63 -1.72
CA THR A 197 -11.53 1.16 -1.03
C THR A 197 -10.28 0.94 -1.87
N TRP A 198 -9.22 1.67 -1.58
CA TRP A 198 -7.87 1.26 -1.95
C TRP A 198 -7.02 1.06 -0.69
N THR A 199 -5.81 0.55 -0.82
CA THR A 199 -4.94 0.22 0.33
C THR A 199 -4.19 1.42 0.93
N GLY A 200 -4.56 2.64 0.55
CA GLY A 200 -3.87 3.87 0.97
C GLY A 200 -2.58 4.14 0.18
N ASP A 201 -1.85 5.14 0.66
CA ASP A 201 -0.67 5.73 0.02
C ASP A 201 0.56 4.82 0.23
N ASN A 202 0.71 3.82 -0.63
CA ASN A 202 1.81 2.85 -0.61
C ASN A 202 3.11 3.42 -1.22
N LEU A 203 4.25 2.77 -0.93
CA LEU A 203 5.55 3.13 -1.48
C LEU A 203 5.86 2.35 -2.76
N SER A 204 6.64 2.97 -3.65
CA SER A 204 7.17 2.37 -4.87
C SER A 204 8.33 1.40 -4.58
N THR A 205 8.06 0.32 -3.83
CA THR A 205 9.06 -0.72 -3.49
C THR A 205 8.56 -2.15 -3.71
N TRP A 206 9.49 -3.10 -3.83
CA TRP A 206 9.19 -4.52 -3.98
C TRP A 206 8.46 -5.11 -2.76
N GLU A 207 8.76 -4.61 -1.56
CA GLU A 207 8.08 -5.02 -0.31
C GLU A 207 6.61 -4.59 -0.34
N HIS A 208 6.31 -3.38 -0.81
CA HIS A 208 4.92 -2.91 -0.92
C HIS A 208 4.16 -3.62 -2.06
N LEU A 209 4.83 -3.97 -3.16
CA LEU A 209 4.28 -4.89 -4.15
C LEU A 209 3.88 -6.23 -3.49
N HIS A 210 4.81 -6.84 -2.75
CA HIS A 210 4.57 -8.13 -2.08
C HIS A 210 3.41 -8.03 -1.07
N MET A 211 3.42 -7.03 -0.19
CA MET A 211 2.36 -6.81 0.81
C MET A 211 0.98 -6.57 0.18
N SER A 212 0.92 -6.01 -1.04
CA SER A 212 -0.35 -5.67 -1.68
C SER A 212 -1.28 -6.88 -1.86
N ILE A 213 -0.73 -8.08 -2.09
CA ILE A 213 -1.51 -9.32 -2.18
C ILE A 213 -2.22 -9.58 -0.84
N SER A 214 -1.46 -9.67 0.24
CA SER A 214 -2.01 -9.93 1.58
C SER A 214 -2.99 -8.85 2.04
N MET A 215 -2.75 -7.58 1.71
CA MET A 215 -3.67 -6.47 2.04
C MET A 215 -5.02 -6.60 1.32
N VAL A 216 -5.01 -6.85 0.01
CA VAL A 216 -6.24 -7.03 -0.78
C VAL A 216 -7.04 -8.24 -0.28
N LEU A 217 -6.36 -9.34 0.00
CA LEU A 217 -7.02 -10.55 0.51
C LEU A 217 -7.65 -10.34 1.89
N GLN A 218 -6.96 -9.66 2.80
CA GLN A 218 -7.49 -9.38 4.14
C GLN A 218 -8.66 -8.39 4.11
N LEU A 219 -8.64 -7.39 3.21
CA LEU A 219 -9.80 -6.53 2.97
C LEU A 219 -11.01 -7.33 2.45
N GLY A 220 -10.77 -8.24 1.49
CA GLY A 220 -11.80 -9.16 1.00
C GLY A 220 -12.42 -10.01 2.12
N LEU A 221 -11.58 -10.66 2.94
CA LEU A 221 -12.02 -11.43 4.11
C LEU A 221 -12.75 -10.58 5.17
N SER A 222 -12.42 -9.29 5.25
CA SER A 222 -13.07 -8.31 6.14
C SER A 222 -14.35 -7.72 5.56
N GLY A 223 -14.83 -8.26 4.42
CA GLY A 223 -16.10 -7.90 3.80
C GLY A 223 -16.01 -6.77 2.78
N GLN A 224 -14.82 -6.39 2.31
CA GLN A 224 -14.61 -5.36 1.29
C GLN A 224 -14.17 -5.99 -0.05
N PRO A 225 -15.10 -6.30 -0.97
CA PRO A 225 -14.79 -7.07 -2.19
C PRO A 225 -14.15 -6.25 -3.30
N LEU A 226 -14.26 -4.91 -3.28
CA LEU A 226 -13.70 -4.02 -4.28
C LEU A 226 -12.54 -3.22 -3.66
N SER A 227 -11.36 -3.83 -3.67
CA SER A 227 -10.12 -3.26 -3.13
C SER A 227 -8.91 -3.56 -4.00
N GLY A 228 -7.89 -2.70 -3.92
CA GLY A 228 -6.65 -2.78 -4.69
C GLY A 228 -5.64 -1.72 -4.24
N PRO A 229 -4.35 -1.88 -4.56
CA PRO A 229 -3.33 -0.87 -4.28
C PRO A 229 -3.27 0.20 -5.37
N ASP A 230 -2.49 1.24 -5.10
CA ASP A 230 -1.95 2.09 -6.16
C ASP A 230 -0.79 1.35 -6.83
N ILE A 231 -1.03 0.92 -8.06
CA ILE A 231 -0.11 0.12 -8.85
C ILE A 231 1.10 0.97 -9.20
N GLY A 232 2.29 0.47 -8.85
CA GLY A 232 3.54 1.20 -8.98
C GLY A 232 3.99 1.87 -7.68
N GLY A 233 3.06 2.13 -6.75
CA GLY A 233 3.31 2.89 -5.51
C GLY A 233 2.90 4.36 -5.66
N PHE A 234 2.25 4.90 -4.62
CA PHE A 234 1.93 6.31 -4.52
C PHE A 234 3.18 7.16 -4.31
N ALA A 235 3.99 6.82 -3.30
CA ALA A 235 5.16 7.61 -2.91
C ALA A 235 6.48 7.02 -3.42
N GLY A 236 7.37 7.89 -3.91
CA GLY A 236 8.63 7.51 -4.54
C GLY A 236 8.49 7.00 -5.99
N ASN A 237 9.62 6.73 -6.65
CA ASN A 237 9.67 6.39 -8.07
C ASN A 237 9.74 4.87 -8.29
N ALA A 238 8.83 4.32 -9.09
CA ALA A 238 8.94 2.94 -9.51
C ALA A 238 10.04 2.77 -10.58
N THR A 239 10.76 1.64 -10.55
CA THR A 239 11.57 1.24 -11.71
C THR A 239 10.66 0.61 -12.77
N PRO A 240 11.03 0.61 -14.07
CA PRO A 240 10.23 -0.02 -15.12
C PRO A 240 9.88 -1.49 -14.80
N LYS A 241 10.82 -2.23 -14.22
CA LYS A 241 10.63 -3.64 -13.85
C LYS A 241 9.68 -3.81 -12.67
N LEU A 242 9.79 -2.96 -11.64
CA LEU A 242 8.84 -2.94 -10.53
C LEU A 242 7.42 -2.62 -11.03
N PHE A 243 7.29 -1.56 -11.83
CA PHE A 243 5.99 -1.12 -12.35
C PHE A 243 5.35 -2.18 -13.25
N GLY A 244 6.09 -2.75 -14.21
CA GLY A 244 5.59 -3.79 -15.10
C GLY A 244 5.10 -5.02 -14.33
N ARG A 245 5.85 -5.47 -13.31
CA ARG A 245 5.43 -6.61 -12.49
C ARG A 245 4.25 -6.29 -11.58
N TRP A 246 4.21 -5.08 -11.02
CA TRP A 246 3.06 -4.61 -10.26
C TRP A 246 1.82 -4.51 -11.14
N MET A 247 1.94 -4.04 -12.38
CA MET A 247 0.82 -4.02 -13.32
C MET A 247 0.31 -5.41 -13.63
N GLY A 248 1.21 -6.38 -13.85
CA GLY A 248 0.85 -7.78 -14.04
C GLY A 248 -0.02 -8.35 -12.91
N ILE A 249 0.37 -8.10 -11.65
CA ILE A 249 -0.38 -8.54 -10.46
C ILE A 249 -1.64 -7.70 -10.25
N GLY A 250 -1.52 -6.38 -10.32
CA GLY A 250 -2.58 -5.40 -10.07
C GLY A 250 -3.72 -5.48 -11.07
N ALA A 251 -3.46 -5.88 -12.32
CA ALA A 251 -4.49 -6.16 -13.32
C ALA A 251 -5.44 -7.31 -12.90
N MET A 252 -4.99 -8.20 -12.02
CA MET A 252 -5.75 -9.34 -11.51
C MET A 252 -6.48 -9.04 -10.18
N PHE A 253 -6.27 -7.87 -9.56
CA PHE A 253 -6.98 -7.48 -8.33
C PHE A 253 -8.40 -6.96 -8.61
N PRO A 254 -9.31 -7.00 -7.62
CA PRO A 254 -10.68 -6.50 -7.80
C PRO A 254 -10.74 -5.03 -8.24
N PHE A 255 -9.96 -4.15 -7.59
CA PHE A 255 -9.74 -2.76 -8.01
C PHE A 255 -8.35 -2.60 -8.63
N CYS A 256 -8.27 -1.87 -9.75
CA CYS A 256 -7.06 -1.77 -10.56
C CYS A 256 -6.81 -0.31 -10.96
N ARG A 257 -5.87 0.36 -10.28
CA ARG A 257 -5.55 1.78 -10.49
C ARG A 257 -4.04 2.01 -10.48
N GLY A 258 -3.52 2.69 -11.49
CA GLY A 258 -2.20 3.36 -11.41
C GLY A 258 -2.35 4.73 -10.77
N HIS A 259 -1.52 5.04 -9.78
CA HIS A 259 -1.52 6.33 -9.10
C HIS A 259 -0.16 6.64 -8.48
N SER A 260 0.24 7.92 -8.50
CA SER A 260 1.47 8.41 -7.87
C SER A 260 1.29 9.82 -7.31
N GLU A 261 2.17 10.21 -6.39
CA GLU A 261 2.19 11.52 -5.77
C GLU A 261 2.79 12.61 -6.68
N ILE A 262 2.69 13.87 -6.22
CA ILE A 262 3.35 14.99 -6.87
C ILE A 262 4.87 14.86 -6.74
N ASN A 263 5.62 15.25 -7.78
CA ASN A 263 7.09 15.17 -7.85
C ASN A 263 7.68 13.75 -8.00
N THR A 264 6.88 12.72 -8.26
CA THR A 264 7.40 11.45 -8.80
C THR A 264 7.62 11.53 -10.30
N VAL A 265 8.35 10.57 -10.84
CA VAL A 265 8.27 10.23 -12.27
C VAL A 265 6.85 9.85 -12.64
N ASP A 266 6.54 9.99 -13.92
CA ASP A 266 5.25 9.67 -14.51
C ASP A 266 4.98 8.16 -14.37
N HIS A 267 3.84 7.78 -13.78
CA HIS A 267 3.43 6.39 -13.50
C HIS A 267 2.30 5.91 -14.44
N GLU A 268 2.18 6.50 -15.63
CA GLU A 268 1.37 5.93 -16.71
C GLU A 268 2.12 4.75 -17.37
N PRO A 269 1.39 3.75 -17.92
CA PRO A 269 2.02 2.56 -18.53
C PRO A 269 3.07 2.81 -19.61
N TRP A 270 3.02 3.96 -20.29
CA TRP A 270 3.94 4.35 -21.36
C TRP A 270 5.08 5.27 -20.89
N SER A 271 5.10 5.66 -19.60
CA SER A 271 5.97 6.72 -19.10
C SER A 271 7.39 6.26 -18.69
N PHE A 272 7.62 4.96 -18.60
CA PHE A 272 8.86 4.38 -18.05
C PHE A 272 10.02 4.26 -19.06
N GLY A 273 10.29 5.28 -19.89
CA GLY A 273 11.44 5.24 -20.79
C GLY A 273 11.90 6.52 -21.50
N GLU A 274 13.21 6.60 -21.77
CA GLU A 274 13.87 7.52 -22.72
C GLU A 274 14.14 6.79 -24.07
N GLU A 275 13.95 7.48 -25.20
CA GLU A 275 13.97 6.95 -26.58
C GLU A 275 15.29 6.26 -27.02
N GLU A 276 16.40 6.40 -26.29
CA GLU A 276 17.71 6.06 -26.86
C GLU A 276 18.15 4.57 -26.80
N ASN A 277 17.44 3.64 -26.12
CA ASN A 277 17.94 2.25 -25.98
C ASN A 277 16.94 1.07 -26.09
N ASN A 278 15.76 1.20 -26.71
CA ASN A 278 14.76 0.09 -26.87
C ASN A 278 14.20 -0.53 -25.57
N GLU A 279 14.49 0.02 -24.38
CA GLU A 279 14.02 -0.47 -23.07
C GLU A 279 12.59 0.00 -22.74
N VAL A 280 12.15 1.08 -23.38
CA VAL A 280 10.83 1.73 -23.26
C VAL A 280 9.67 0.79 -23.62
N MET A 281 9.87 -0.02 -24.67
CA MET A 281 8.80 -0.81 -25.27
C MET A 281 8.36 -1.98 -24.38
N GLU A 282 9.25 -2.50 -23.53
CA GLU A 282 8.97 -3.76 -22.83
C GLU A 282 8.13 -3.55 -21.57
N CYS A 283 8.32 -2.45 -20.81
CA CYS A 283 7.44 -2.13 -19.68
C CYS A 283 6.01 -1.84 -20.16
N GLU A 284 5.88 -1.00 -21.19
CA GLU A 284 4.59 -0.70 -21.81
C GLU A 284 3.94 -1.97 -22.36
N GLU A 285 4.69 -2.83 -23.05
CA GLU A 285 4.19 -4.10 -23.58
C GLU A 285 3.67 -5.01 -22.47
N VAL A 286 4.42 -5.18 -21.37
CA VAL A 286 3.98 -5.96 -20.21
C VAL A 286 2.69 -5.38 -19.63
N CYS A 287 2.62 -4.06 -19.45
CA CYS A 287 1.42 -3.40 -18.97
C CYS A 287 0.24 -3.62 -19.93
N ARG A 288 0.47 -3.51 -21.24
CA ARG A 288 -0.52 -3.74 -22.29
C ARG A 288 -1.06 -5.16 -22.26
N LEU A 289 -0.18 -6.16 -22.08
CA LEU A 289 -0.56 -7.56 -21.95
C LEU A 289 -1.37 -7.80 -20.67
N ALA A 290 -0.91 -7.26 -19.53
CA ALA A 290 -1.62 -7.35 -18.24
C ALA A 290 -3.05 -6.78 -18.34
N LEU A 291 -3.20 -5.58 -18.92
CA LEU A 291 -4.50 -4.96 -19.10
C LEU A 291 -5.37 -5.73 -20.09
N LYS A 292 -4.83 -6.25 -21.19
CA LYS A 292 -5.58 -7.14 -22.10
C LYS A 292 -6.10 -8.39 -21.39
N ARG A 293 -5.35 -8.98 -20.46
CA ARG A 293 -5.85 -10.09 -19.62
C ARG A 293 -7.06 -9.67 -18.81
N ARG A 294 -6.98 -8.53 -18.13
CA ARG A 294 -8.09 -7.98 -17.33
C ARG A 294 -9.36 -7.80 -18.16
N TYR A 295 -9.24 -7.15 -19.34
CA TYR A 295 -10.40 -6.90 -20.20
C TYR A 295 -10.97 -8.18 -20.82
N ARG A 296 -10.14 -9.17 -21.18
CA ARG A 296 -10.61 -10.51 -21.58
C ARG A 296 -11.38 -11.20 -20.46
N LEU A 297 -10.90 -11.11 -19.22
CA LEU A 297 -11.53 -11.70 -18.04
C LEU A 297 -12.72 -10.89 -17.52
N MET A 298 -13.11 -9.78 -18.15
CA MET A 298 -14.15 -8.91 -17.62
C MET A 298 -15.51 -9.61 -17.40
N PRO A 299 -16.02 -10.47 -18.31
CA PRO A 299 -17.27 -11.20 -18.04
C PRO A 299 -17.17 -12.08 -16.78
N TYR A 300 -16.01 -12.68 -16.56
CA TYR A 300 -15.75 -13.51 -15.38
C TYR A 300 -15.62 -12.66 -14.10
N ILE A 301 -14.79 -11.60 -14.10
CA ILE A 301 -14.65 -10.68 -12.96
C ILE A 301 -16.01 -10.08 -12.58
N TYR A 302 -16.81 -9.68 -13.57
CA TYR A 302 -18.15 -9.14 -13.33
C TYR A 302 -19.10 -10.17 -12.70
N THR A 303 -18.99 -11.43 -13.13
CA THR A 303 -19.71 -12.55 -12.52
C THR A 303 -19.28 -12.77 -11.07
N LEU A 304 -17.98 -12.71 -10.77
CA LEU A 304 -17.49 -12.80 -9.39
C LEU A 304 -18.04 -11.68 -8.49
N PHE A 305 -18.20 -10.46 -9.00
CA PHE A 305 -18.85 -9.38 -8.25
C PHE A 305 -20.33 -9.65 -7.98
N TYR A 306 -21.04 -10.29 -8.92
CA TYR A 306 -22.41 -10.74 -8.69
C TYR A 306 -22.47 -11.81 -7.59
N MET A 307 -21.55 -12.77 -7.63
CA MET A 307 -21.42 -13.80 -6.59
C MET A 307 -21.09 -13.19 -5.23
N ALA A 308 -20.19 -12.21 -5.18
CA ALA A 308 -19.90 -11.45 -3.97
C ALA A 308 -21.14 -10.70 -3.44
N HIS A 309 -21.95 -10.12 -4.33
CA HIS A 309 -23.19 -9.45 -3.97
C HIS A 309 -24.26 -10.41 -3.40
N LYS A 310 -24.38 -11.63 -3.95
CA LYS A 310 -25.40 -12.60 -3.54
C LYS A 310 -25.00 -13.45 -2.34
N MET A 311 -23.74 -13.88 -2.27
CA MET A 311 -23.26 -14.86 -1.31
C MET A 311 -22.29 -14.30 -0.27
N GLY A 312 -21.71 -13.11 -0.51
CA GLY A 312 -20.68 -12.52 0.35
C GLY A 312 -19.28 -13.09 0.14
N THR A 313 -19.09 -14.00 -0.82
CA THR A 313 -17.76 -14.54 -1.16
C THR A 313 -16.86 -13.43 -1.73
N PRO A 314 -15.61 -13.26 -1.27
CA PRO A 314 -14.70 -12.27 -1.83
C PRO A 314 -14.39 -12.57 -3.32
N VAL A 315 -14.12 -11.52 -4.10
CA VAL A 315 -13.76 -11.66 -5.52
C VAL A 315 -12.37 -12.29 -5.68
N ALA A 316 -11.39 -11.81 -4.90
CA ALA A 316 -10.08 -12.43 -4.75
C ALA A 316 -10.00 -13.08 -3.37
N THR A 317 -9.65 -14.37 -3.32
CA THR A 317 -9.57 -15.15 -2.07
C THR A 317 -8.18 -15.74 -1.85
N PRO A 318 -7.74 -15.95 -0.60
CA PRO A 318 -6.48 -16.63 -0.32
C PRO A 318 -6.44 -18.04 -0.92
N THR A 319 -5.23 -18.52 -1.22
CA THR A 319 -5.02 -19.85 -1.80
C THR A 319 -5.61 -20.98 -0.95
N PHE A 320 -5.63 -20.86 0.37
CA PHE A 320 -6.22 -21.88 1.26
C PHE A 320 -7.74 -22.07 1.07
N PHE A 321 -8.44 -21.20 0.33
CA PHE A 321 -9.86 -21.43 0.01
C PHE A 321 -10.04 -22.63 -0.94
N ALA A 322 -9.02 -22.99 -1.73
CA ALA A 322 -9.06 -24.19 -2.57
C ALA A 322 -9.05 -25.49 -1.74
N ASP A 323 -8.33 -25.51 -0.63
CA ASP A 323 -8.33 -26.62 0.33
C ASP A 323 -8.10 -26.09 1.76
N PRO A 324 -9.19 -25.77 2.50
CA PRO A 324 -9.07 -25.25 3.86
C PRO A 324 -8.45 -26.22 4.86
N GLN A 325 -8.36 -27.51 4.52
CA GLN A 325 -7.78 -28.55 5.37
C GLN A 325 -6.26 -28.64 5.25
N ASP A 326 -5.66 -28.05 4.21
CA ASP A 326 -4.21 -27.97 4.07
C ASP A 326 -3.66 -26.69 4.73
N PRO A 327 -3.00 -26.80 5.91
CA PRO A 327 -2.46 -25.63 6.60
C PRO A 327 -1.26 -25.02 5.88
N SER A 328 -0.61 -25.74 4.95
CA SER A 328 0.54 -25.21 4.20
C SER A 328 0.14 -24.05 3.28
N LEU A 329 -1.08 -24.08 2.73
CA LEU A 329 -1.60 -23.05 1.83
C LEU A 329 -1.82 -21.70 2.52
N ARG A 330 -1.88 -21.66 3.86
CA ARG A 330 -2.02 -20.41 4.64
C ARG A 330 -0.76 -19.56 4.65
N LYS A 331 0.39 -20.13 4.28
CA LYS A 331 1.70 -19.45 4.27
C LYS A 331 2.05 -18.85 2.91
N LEU A 332 1.17 -19.01 1.91
CA LEU A 332 1.43 -18.56 0.55
C LEU A 332 1.06 -17.07 0.42
N GLU A 333 2.06 -16.23 0.22
CA GLU A 333 1.92 -14.76 0.12
C GLU A 333 2.11 -14.23 -1.31
N ASN A 334 2.45 -15.10 -2.25
CA ASN A 334 2.71 -14.78 -3.66
C ASN A 334 1.68 -15.40 -4.63
N SER A 335 0.56 -15.87 -4.08
CA SER A 335 -0.55 -16.43 -4.86
C SER A 335 -1.90 -16.10 -4.26
N PHE A 336 -2.92 -16.13 -5.09
CA PHE A 336 -4.32 -16.01 -4.69
C PHE A 336 -5.23 -16.65 -5.73
N LEU A 337 -6.50 -16.79 -5.37
CA LEU A 337 -7.56 -17.25 -6.25
C LEU A 337 -8.41 -16.06 -6.70
N LEU A 338 -8.70 -16.00 -7.99
CA LEU A 338 -9.73 -15.15 -8.58
C LEU A 338 -10.86 -16.10 -9.02
N GLY A 339 -11.78 -16.39 -8.09
CA GLY A 339 -12.70 -17.54 -8.19
C GLY A 339 -11.95 -18.86 -8.43
N SER A 340 -12.20 -19.55 -9.55
CA SER A 340 -11.52 -20.79 -9.97
C SER A 340 -10.16 -20.59 -10.67
N ILE A 341 -9.69 -19.35 -10.85
CA ILE A 341 -8.36 -19.08 -11.41
C ILE A 341 -7.36 -18.95 -10.28
N PHE A 342 -6.35 -19.81 -10.24
CA PHE A 342 -5.18 -19.63 -9.39
C PHE A 342 -4.16 -18.73 -10.08
N VAL A 343 -3.88 -17.60 -9.43
CA VAL A 343 -2.95 -16.57 -9.87
C VAL A 343 -1.67 -16.72 -9.05
N TYR A 344 -0.55 -16.98 -9.73
CA TYR A 344 0.76 -17.12 -9.12
C TYR A 344 1.73 -16.11 -9.71
N ALA A 345 2.40 -15.32 -8.87
CA ALA A 345 3.29 -14.27 -9.34
C ALA A 345 4.60 -14.21 -8.57
N SER A 346 5.65 -13.70 -9.21
CA SER A 346 6.87 -13.30 -8.53
C SER A 346 6.67 -11.91 -7.92
N THR A 347 7.05 -11.75 -6.65
CA THR A 347 6.97 -10.46 -5.95
C THR A 347 8.35 -9.91 -5.58
N MET A 348 9.43 -10.56 -6.01
CA MET A 348 10.82 -10.19 -5.70
C MET A 348 11.59 -9.91 -6.99
N PRO A 349 12.54 -8.95 -7.01
CA PRO A 349 13.20 -8.49 -8.24
C PRO A 349 13.89 -9.64 -9.00
N ASN A 350 14.58 -10.52 -8.26
CA ASN A 350 15.42 -11.58 -8.80
C ASN A 350 14.70 -12.91 -9.04
N GLN A 351 13.41 -12.98 -8.72
CA GLN A 351 12.61 -14.20 -8.88
C GLN A 351 11.79 -14.11 -10.17
N ARG A 352 11.69 -15.24 -10.88
CA ARG A 352 10.79 -15.38 -12.04
C ARG A 352 9.81 -16.53 -11.79
N PRO A 353 8.53 -16.40 -12.17
CA PRO A 353 7.52 -17.44 -11.93
C PRO A 353 7.89 -18.81 -12.54
N ASP A 354 8.63 -18.83 -13.65
CA ASP A 354 9.09 -20.06 -14.33
C ASP A 354 10.24 -20.79 -13.61
N LYS A 355 10.88 -20.15 -12.63
CA LYS A 355 12.03 -20.68 -11.88
C LYS A 355 11.72 -21.03 -10.43
N LEU A 356 10.47 -20.89 -10.00
CA LEU A 356 10.02 -21.18 -8.64
C LEU A 356 9.21 -22.49 -8.61
N ASP A 357 9.34 -23.24 -7.51
CA ASP A 357 8.45 -24.35 -7.21
C ASP A 357 7.07 -23.79 -6.81
N CYS A 358 6.18 -23.67 -7.80
CA CYS A 358 4.80 -23.28 -7.57
C CYS A 358 4.08 -24.38 -6.76
N THR A 359 3.72 -24.07 -5.51
CA THR A 359 2.91 -24.95 -4.68
C THR A 359 1.44 -24.79 -5.08
N LEU A 360 0.92 -25.76 -5.83
CA LEU A 360 -0.49 -25.81 -6.22
C LEU A 360 -1.34 -26.49 -5.13
N PRO A 361 -2.60 -26.05 -4.93
CA PRO A 361 -3.55 -26.79 -4.11
C PRO A 361 -3.78 -28.20 -4.66
N LYS A 362 -4.32 -29.09 -3.82
CA LYS A 362 -4.73 -30.43 -4.24
C LYS A 362 -5.80 -30.35 -5.35
N GLY A 363 -5.74 -31.31 -6.29
CA GLY A 363 -6.68 -31.44 -7.41
C GLY A 363 -6.05 -31.08 -8.75
N ILE A 364 -6.88 -31.03 -9.79
CA ILE A 364 -6.45 -30.66 -11.14
C ILE A 364 -6.36 -29.15 -11.26
N TRP A 365 -5.21 -28.65 -11.70
CA TRP A 365 -4.96 -27.25 -12.01
C TRP A 365 -4.29 -27.15 -13.38
N VAL A 366 -5.01 -26.65 -14.37
CA VAL A 366 -4.55 -26.64 -15.77
C VAL A 366 -4.01 -25.25 -16.13
N ARG A 367 -2.71 -25.17 -16.41
CA ARG A 367 -2.07 -23.92 -16.84
C ARG A 367 -2.65 -23.42 -18.15
N PHE A 368 -2.88 -22.11 -18.26
CA PHE A 368 -3.27 -21.45 -19.51
C PHE A 368 -2.62 -20.07 -19.62
N ASP A 369 -2.59 -19.54 -20.84
CA ASP A 369 -2.24 -18.15 -21.15
C ASP A 369 -3.08 -17.67 -22.33
N PHE A 370 -2.96 -16.39 -22.70
CA PHE A 370 -3.67 -15.85 -23.86
C PHE A 370 -2.70 -15.48 -24.98
N ASP A 371 -1.73 -16.36 -25.22
CA ASP A 371 -0.55 -16.15 -26.07
C ASP A 371 0.33 -14.97 -25.64
N ASP A 372 0.33 -14.70 -24.33
CA ASP A 372 0.94 -13.53 -23.70
C ASP A 372 1.89 -13.90 -22.56
N SER A 373 2.39 -15.14 -22.55
CA SER A 373 3.34 -15.60 -21.52
C SER A 373 4.59 -14.72 -21.45
N HIS A 374 4.84 -14.16 -20.27
CA HIS A 374 5.94 -13.24 -20.00
C HIS A 374 6.45 -13.41 -18.56
N PRO A 375 7.77 -13.32 -18.27
CA PRO A 375 8.32 -13.49 -16.91
C PRO A 375 7.80 -12.50 -15.85
N ASP A 376 7.36 -11.31 -16.28
CA ASP A 376 6.80 -10.27 -15.41
C ASP A 376 5.26 -10.32 -15.27
N LEU A 377 4.60 -11.27 -15.93
CA LEU A 377 3.16 -11.50 -15.77
C LEU A 377 2.88 -12.70 -14.87
N PRO A 378 1.77 -12.71 -14.12
CA PRO A 378 1.38 -13.87 -13.33
C PRO A 378 1.16 -15.12 -14.18
N ALA A 379 1.53 -16.28 -13.67
CA ALA A 379 1.10 -17.56 -14.21
C ALA A 379 -0.35 -17.83 -13.77
N LEU A 380 -1.16 -18.34 -14.71
CA LEU A 380 -2.58 -18.61 -14.49
C LEU A 380 -2.85 -20.10 -14.63
N TYR A 381 -3.63 -20.64 -13.69
CA TYR A 381 -4.10 -22.02 -13.70
C TYR A 381 -5.60 -22.04 -13.47
N LEU A 382 -6.33 -22.78 -14.29
CA LEU A 382 -7.76 -22.98 -14.12
C LEU A 382 -7.99 -24.28 -13.33
N GLN A 383 -8.80 -24.20 -12.28
CA GLN A 383 -9.21 -25.39 -11.51
C GLN A 383 -10.00 -26.36 -12.40
N GLY A 384 -9.65 -27.64 -12.37
CA GLY A 384 -10.44 -28.69 -13.01
C GLY A 384 -11.87 -28.70 -12.45
N GLY A 385 -12.84 -28.92 -13.32
CA GLY A 385 -14.27 -28.79 -12.99
C GLY A 385 -14.85 -27.42 -13.30
N SER A 386 -14.07 -26.50 -13.89
CA SER A 386 -14.49 -25.10 -14.08
C SER A 386 -14.65 -24.70 -15.54
N ILE A 387 -15.65 -23.84 -15.79
CA ILE A 387 -15.85 -23.10 -17.04
C ILE A 387 -15.82 -21.61 -16.71
N ILE A 388 -14.99 -20.83 -17.40
CA ILE A 388 -14.94 -19.37 -17.23
C ILE A 388 -15.25 -18.63 -18.55
N PRO A 389 -16.06 -17.55 -18.49
CA PRO A 389 -16.36 -16.72 -19.66
C PRO A 389 -15.29 -15.67 -19.91
N LEU A 390 -14.96 -15.49 -21.19
CA LEU A 390 -13.99 -14.52 -21.69
C LEU A 390 -14.64 -13.65 -22.77
N GLY A 391 -14.35 -12.36 -22.73
CA GLY A 391 -14.80 -11.39 -23.73
C GLY A 391 -13.65 -10.89 -24.61
N PRO A 392 -13.96 -10.07 -25.63
CA PRO A 392 -12.92 -9.39 -26.40
C PRO A 392 -12.17 -8.35 -25.54
N PRO A 393 -10.88 -8.09 -25.83
CA PRO A 393 -10.07 -7.12 -25.10
C PRO A 393 -10.41 -5.67 -25.53
N HIS A 394 -11.55 -5.17 -25.07
CA HIS A 394 -11.98 -3.79 -25.32
C HIS A 394 -10.98 -2.75 -24.77
N GLN A 395 -10.98 -1.56 -25.36
CA GLN A 395 -10.20 -0.43 -24.84
C GLN A 395 -10.82 0.16 -23.58
N HIS A 396 -12.16 0.18 -23.53
CA HIS A 396 -12.94 0.57 -22.38
C HIS A 396 -14.27 -0.19 -22.36
N LEU A 397 -14.89 -0.31 -21.18
CA LEU A 397 -16.09 -1.14 -21.00
C LEU A 397 -17.38 -0.54 -21.59
N GLY A 398 -17.28 0.65 -22.18
CA GLY A 398 -18.37 1.24 -22.98
C GLY A 398 -18.47 0.65 -24.39
N GLU A 399 -17.42 -0.02 -24.87
CA GLU A 399 -17.43 -0.73 -26.17
C GLU A 399 -18.16 -2.08 -26.10
N THR A 400 -18.39 -2.60 -24.89
CA THR A 400 -18.99 -3.93 -24.71
C THR A 400 -20.40 -3.99 -25.25
N ASN A 401 -20.66 -5.00 -26.08
CA ASN A 401 -21.94 -5.24 -26.70
C ASN A 401 -22.44 -6.66 -26.33
N PRO A 402 -23.73 -6.83 -25.98
CA PRO A 402 -24.29 -8.16 -25.73
C PRO A 402 -24.09 -9.16 -26.88
N ILE A 403 -23.94 -8.71 -28.13
CA ILE A 403 -23.71 -9.58 -29.29
C ILE A 403 -22.23 -9.87 -29.59
N ASP A 404 -21.30 -9.35 -28.79
CA ASP A 404 -19.88 -9.68 -28.91
C ASP A 404 -19.67 -11.20 -28.79
N ASP A 405 -18.66 -11.71 -29.51
CA ASP A 405 -18.29 -13.12 -29.42
C ASP A 405 -17.88 -13.46 -27.99
N LEU A 406 -18.47 -14.53 -27.44
CA LEU A 406 -18.13 -15.04 -26.11
C LEU A 406 -17.19 -16.23 -26.26
N SER A 407 -16.09 -16.26 -25.49
CA SER A 407 -15.29 -17.48 -25.36
C SER A 407 -15.52 -18.14 -24.00
N LEU A 408 -15.60 -19.47 -23.96
CA LEU A 408 -15.67 -20.27 -22.73
C LEU A 408 -14.41 -21.11 -22.63
N LEU A 409 -13.62 -20.85 -21.60
CA LEU A 409 -12.45 -21.68 -21.27
C LEU A 409 -12.88 -22.79 -20.30
N VAL A 410 -12.64 -24.04 -20.69
CA VAL A 410 -13.15 -25.24 -20.00
C VAL A 410 -11.99 -26.08 -19.49
N ALA A 411 -11.95 -26.37 -18.19
CA ALA A 411 -11.06 -27.38 -17.59
C ALA A 411 -11.89 -28.49 -16.96
N LEU A 412 -11.77 -29.72 -17.47
CA LEU A 412 -12.48 -30.87 -16.89
C LEU A 412 -11.82 -31.34 -15.59
N ASP A 413 -12.63 -31.84 -14.66
CA ASP A 413 -12.18 -32.53 -13.45
C ASP A 413 -11.83 -34.00 -13.70
N GLU A 414 -11.54 -34.73 -12.61
CA GLU A 414 -11.20 -36.17 -12.64
C GLU A 414 -12.35 -37.05 -13.15
N ASP A 415 -13.60 -36.58 -13.03
CA ASP A 415 -14.81 -37.26 -13.50
C ASP A 415 -15.20 -36.82 -14.94
N GLY A 416 -14.36 -36.00 -15.59
CA GLY A 416 -14.58 -35.50 -16.93
C GLY A 416 -15.71 -34.46 -17.02
N LYS A 417 -15.97 -33.70 -15.96
CA LYS A 417 -17.01 -32.68 -15.89
C LYS A 417 -16.45 -31.28 -15.68
N ALA A 418 -17.21 -30.26 -16.06
CA ALA A 418 -16.96 -28.88 -15.68
C ALA A 418 -18.25 -28.06 -15.65
N GLU A 419 -18.30 -27.09 -14.76
CA GLU A 419 -19.45 -26.18 -14.61
C GLU A 419 -18.98 -24.74 -14.54
N GLY A 420 -19.83 -23.82 -14.98
CA GLY A 420 -19.56 -22.40 -14.84
C GLY A 420 -20.79 -21.55 -15.07
N VAL A 421 -20.72 -20.32 -14.59
CA VAL A 421 -21.81 -19.36 -14.67
C VAL A 421 -21.30 -18.06 -15.27
N ILE A 422 -22.16 -17.40 -16.05
CA ILE A 422 -21.98 -16.03 -16.51
C ILE A 422 -23.15 -15.18 -16.05
N PHE A 423 -22.85 -14.01 -15.48
CA PHE A 423 -23.82 -12.98 -15.13
C PHE A 423 -23.74 -11.81 -16.11
N GLU A 424 -24.90 -11.43 -16.67
CA GLU A 424 -25.03 -10.31 -17.60
C GLU A 424 -26.23 -9.44 -17.21
N ASP A 425 -26.07 -8.13 -17.30
CA ASP A 425 -27.12 -7.12 -17.13
C ASP A 425 -26.76 -5.86 -17.94
N GLU A 426 -27.48 -4.77 -17.72
CA GLU A 426 -27.22 -3.47 -18.36
C GLU A 426 -25.82 -2.87 -18.04
N GLY A 427 -25.12 -3.37 -17.01
CA GLY A 427 -23.80 -2.91 -16.59
C GLY A 427 -23.81 -1.67 -15.69
N ASP A 428 -24.78 -0.77 -15.87
CA ASP A 428 -25.04 0.36 -14.98
C ASP A 428 -26.55 0.46 -14.72
N GLY A 429 -26.94 0.84 -13.50
CA GLY A 429 -28.33 0.88 -13.05
C GLY A 429 -28.83 -0.37 -12.32
N TYR A 430 -30.08 -0.32 -11.85
CA TYR A 430 -30.59 -1.26 -10.83
C TYR A 430 -31.50 -2.37 -11.37
N GLY A 431 -31.59 -2.56 -12.69
CA GLY A 431 -32.43 -3.60 -13.31
C GLY A 431 -32.20 -5.00 -12.73
N PHE A 432 -30.95 -5.36 -12.46
CA PHE A 432 -30.60 -6.65 -11.86
C PHE A 432 -31.28 -6.93 -10.51
N THR A 433 -31.64 -5.89 -9.75
CA THR A 433 -32.37 -6.05 -8.47
C THR A 433 -33.84 -6.44 -8.65
N ARG A 434 -34.40 -6.17 -9.84
CA ARG A 434 -35.78 -6.51 -10.23
C ARG A 434 -35.86 -7.76 -11.11
N GLY A 435 -34.74 -8.46 -11.29
CA GLY A 435 -34.66 -9.62 -12.18
C GLY A 435 -34.27 -9.32 -13.62
N GLU A 436 -34.00 -8.05 -13.99
CA GLU A 436 -33.53 -7.67 -15.33
C GLU A 436 -32.03 -7.98 -15.49
N TYR A 437 -31.68 -9.25 -15.36
CA TYR A 437 -30.36 -9.83 -15.59
C TYR A 437 -30.51 -11.18 -16.31
N LEU A 438 -29.39 -11.74 -16.78
CA LEU A 438 -29.28 -13.09 -17.31
C LEU A 438 -28.16 -13.81 -16.55
N LEU A 439 -28.51 -14.89 -15.87
CA LEU A 439 -27.54 -15.91 -15.45
C LEU A 439 -27.65 -17.07 -16.42
N THR A 440 -26.51 -17.47 -16.99
CA THR A 440 -26.44 -18.69 -17.79
C THR A 440 -25.48 -19.66 -17.12
N HIS A 441 -25.98 -20.86 -16.82
CA HIS A 441 -25.19 -21.96 -16.29
C HIS A 441 -24.80 -22.89 -17.44
N TYR A 442 -23.50 -23.10 -17.62
CA TYR A 442 -22.92 -24.02 -18.58
C TYR A 442 -22.42 -25.27 -17.87
N VAL A 443 -22.60 -26.41 -18.51
CA VAL A 443 -22.06 -27.70 -18.09
C VAL A 443 -21.37 -28.36 -19.27
N ALA A 444 -20.17 -28.88 -19.03
CA ALA A 444 -19.41 -29.72 -19.94
C ALA A 444 -19.25 -31.12 -19.35
N GLU A 445 -19.52 -32.16 -20.13
CA GLU A 445 -19.38 -33.56 -19.71
C GLU A 445 -18.70 -34.39 -20.79
N LEU A 446 -17.65 -35.11 -20.42
CA LEU A 446 -16.99 -36.11 -21.24
C LEU A 446 -17.75 -37.43 -21.17
N GLN A 447 -18.21 -37.91 -22.32
CA GLN A 447 -18.77 -39.26 -22.47
C GLN A 447 -18.06 -40.00 -23.59
N ALA A 448 -17.48 -41.15 -23.25
CA ALA A 448 -16.57 -41.91 -24.11
C ALA A 448 -15.37 -41.09 -24.60
N SER A 449 -15.50 -40.38 -25.71
CA SER A 449 -14.46 -39.51 -26.29
C SER A 449 -15.00 -38.19 -26.81
N VAL A 450 -16.19 -37.79 -26.38
CA VAL A 450 -16.83 -36.54 -26.80
C VAL A 450 -17.17 -35.72 -25.57
N VAL A 451 -16.67 -34.49 -25.51
CA VAL A 451 -17.06 -33.49 -24.53
C VAL A 451 -18.27 -32.75 -25.07
N THR A 452 -19.38 -32.83 -24.36
CA THR A 452 -20.62 -32.13 -24.72
C THR A 452 -20.78 -30.92 -23.80
N LEU A 453 -20.77 -29.72 -24.37
CA LEU A 453 -21.08 -28.47 -23.70
C LEU A 453 -22.54 -28.10 -23.95
N ARG A 454 -23.26 -27.74 -22.90
CA ARG A 454 -24.66 -27.29 -22.98
C ARG A 454 -24.97 -26.24 -21.91
N VAL A 455 -26.04 -25.51 -22.12
CA VAL A 455 -26.68 -24.73 -21.06
C VAL A 455 -27.52 -25.67 -20.20
N SER A 456 -27.28 -25.70 -18.90
CA SER A 456 -28.07 -26.47 -17.94
C SER A 456 -29.26 -25.68 -17.42
N GLU A 457 -29.05 -24.39 -17.13
CA GLU A 457 -30.04 -23.53 -16.49
C GLU A 457 -29.87 -22.07 -16.94
N ILE A 458 -30.98 -21.33 -16.93
CA ILE A 458 -31.04 -19.90 -17.21
C ILE A 458 -31.92 -19.24 -16.15
N GLU A 459 -31.44 -18.14 -15.57
CA GLU A 459 -32.22 -17.32 -14.64
C GLU A 459 -32.28 -15.86 -15.07
N GLY A 460 -33.31 -15.17 -14.61
CA GLY A 460 -33.54 -13.75 -14.88
C GLY A 460 -34.40 -13.47 -16.13
N LEU A 461 -34.74 -12.21 -16.33
CA LEU A 461 -35.65 -11.72 -17.36
C LEU A 461 -34.92 -11.11 -18.56
N TRP A 462 -33.60 -10.93 -18.48
CA TRP A 462 -32.83 -10.35 -19.57
C TRP A 462 -32.73 -11.34 -20.73
N LYS A 463 -33.00 -10.84 -21.94
CA LYS A 463 -33.03 -11.69 -23.12
C LYS A 463 -31.63 -12.16 -23.49
N ARG A 464 -31.45 -13.47 -23.63
CA ARG A 464 -30.21 -14.06 -24.14
C ARG A 464 -29.83 -13.47 -25.51
N PRO A 465 -28.60 -12.94 -25.67
CA PRO A 465 -28.12 -12.44 -26.96
C PRO A 465 -27.87 -13.59 -27.93
N LYS A 466 -28.03 -13.32 -29.23
CA LYS A 466 -27.60 -14.23 -30.29
C LYS A 466 -26.18 -13.82 -30.72
N ARG A 467 -25.18 -14.55 -30.25
CA ARG A 467 -23.75 -14.31 -30.50
C ARG A 467 -23.02 -15.61 -30.80
N GLN A 468 -21.83 -15.50 -31.37
CA GLN A 468 -20.97 -16.67 -31.53
C GLN A 468 -20.39 -17.07 -30.18
N LEU A 469 -20.20 -18.37 -30.01
CA LEU A 469 -19.60 -18.99 -28.85
C LEU A 469 -18.35 -19.74 -29.27
N HIS A 470 -17.21 -19.39 -28.70
CA HIS A 470 -15.93 -20.04 -28.90
C HIS A 470 -15.56 -20.87 -27.67
N VAL A 471 -15.64 -22.19 -27.79
CA VAL A 471 -15.33 -23.11 -26.68
C VAL A 471 -13.88 -23.52 -26.78
N GLN A 472 -13.12 -23.28 -25.72
CA GLN A 472 -11.70 -23.61 -25.61
C GLN A 472 -11.52 -24.65 -24.50
N LEU A 473 -11.32 -25.91 -24.88
CA LEU A 473 -11.13 -27.02 -23.94
C LEU A 473 -9.65 -27.21 -23.62
N LEU A 474 -9.28 -27.01 -22.34
CA LEU A 474 -7.91 -27.21 -21.86
C LEU A 474 -7.55 -28.71 -21.79
N LEU A 475 -6.43 -29.07 -22.43
CA LEU A 475 -5.92 -30.44 -22.49
C LEU A 475 -4.73 -30.71 -21.56
N GLY A 476 -4.09 -29.65 -21.04
CA GLY A 476 -2.84 -29.73 -20.27
C GLY A 476 -1.68 -29.01 -20.94
N GLY A 477 -0.69 -28.58 -20.16
CA GLY A 477 0.51 -27.91 -20.67
C GLY A 477 0.27 -26.60 -21.44
N GLY A 478 -0.92 -25.99 -21.32
CA GLY A 478 -1.36 -24.84 -22.12
C GLY A 478 -1.97 -25.21 -23.49
N SER A 479 -2.08 -26.48 -23.82
CA SER A 479 -2.73 -26.94 -25.06
C SER A 479 -4.25 -26.88 -24.95
N MET A 480 -4.91 -26.53 -26.06
CA MET A 480 -6.37 -26.38 -26.14
C MET A 480 -6.93 -27.04 -27.39
N LEU A 481 -8.20 -27.44 -27.33
CA LEU A 481 -9.04 -27.66 -28.51
C LEU A 481 -10.10 -26.58 -28.59
N ASP A 482 -10.26 -26.03 -29.78
CA ASP A 482 -11.19 -24.94 -30.04
C ASP A 482 -12.36 -25.39 -30.92
N LEU A 483 -13.57 -24.90 -30.61
CA LEU A 483 -14.78 -25.09 -31.40
C LEU A 483 -15.61 -23.82 -31.42
N TRP A 484 -16.09 -23.43 -32.60
CA TRP A 484 -17.03 -22.32 -32.76
C TRP A 484 -18.46 -22.82 -32.95
N GLY A 485 -19.41 -22.12 -32.35
CA GLY A 485 -20.84 -22.39 -32.46
C GLY A 485 -21.67 -21.17 -32.07
N MET A 486 -22.95 -21.39 -31.75
CA MET A 486 -23.84 -20.33 -31.28
C MET A 486 -24.14 -20.47 -29.79
N ASP A 487 -24.18 -19.34 -29.08
CA ASP A 487 -24.49 -19.33 -27.65
C ASP A 487 -25.90 -19.87 -27.37
N GLY A 488 -25.97 -20.93 -26.54
CA GLY A 488 -27.21 -21.63 -26.17
C GLY A 488 -27.45 -22.94 -26.93
N GLU A 489 -26.65 -23.25 -27.95
CA GLU A 489 -26.72 -24.53 -28.65
C GLU A 489 -25.90 -25.62 -27.95
N LEU A 490 -26.20 -26.88 -28.29
CA LEU A 490 -25.41 -28.04 -27.87
C LEU A 490 -24.14 -28.10 -28.72
N LEU A 491 -22.98 -28.03 -28.07
CA LEU A 491 -21.67 -28.08 -28.75
C LEU A 491 -20.91 -29.33 -28.34
N GLN A 492 -20.22 -29.97 -29.29
CA GLN A 492 -19.52 -31.23 -29.08
C GLN A 492 -18.08 -31.17 -29.61
N ILE A 493 -17.13 -31.44 -28.73
CA ILE A 493 -15.70 -31.51 -29.05
C ILE A 493 -15.25 -32.96 -28.92
N THR A 494 -14.70 -33.52 -29.99
CA THR A 494 -14.14 -34.87 -29.96
C THR A 494 -12.73 -34.82 -29.38
N MET A 495 -12.48 -35.63 -28.35
CA MET A 495 -11.16 -35.77 -27.74
C MET A 495 -10.19 -36.46 -28.71
N PRO A 496 -8.93 -36.02 -28.75
CA PRO A 496 -7.92 -36.62 -29.61
C PRO A 496 -7.49 -37.97 -29.02
N SER A 497 -6.85 -38.81 -29.83
CA SER A 497 -6.23 -40.04 -29.31
C SER A 497 -5.11 -39.71 -28.31
N GLU A 498 -4.77 -40.62 -27.39
CA GLU A 498 -3.70 -40.39 -26.40
C GLU A 498 -2.37 -39.97 -27.04
N GLN A 499 -2.03 -40.53 -28.20
CA GLN A 499 -0.82 -40.19 -28.94
C GLN A 499 -0.85 -38.76 -29.51
N GLU A 500 -2.02 -38.31 -29.97
CA GLU A 500 -2.22 -36.94 -30.45
C GLU A 500 -2.24 -35.95 -29.29
N LEU A 501 -2.91 -36.29 -28.19
CA LEU A 501 -2.92 -35.52 -26.95
C LEU A 501 -1.51 -35.25 -26.45
N TYR A 502 -0.69 -36.30 -26.33
CA TYR A 502 0.71 -36.16 -25.91
C TYR A 502 1.51 -35.23 -26.84
N LYS A 503 1.31 -35.33 -28.16
CA LYS A 503 1.98 -34.45 -29.13
C LYS A 503 1.54 -32.99 -28.97
N LEU A 504 0.24 -32.74 -28.79
CA LEU A 504 -0.31 -31.40 -28.62
C LEU A 504 0.19 -30.73 -27.33
N VAL A 505 0.15 -31.46 -26.21
CA VAL A 505 0.65 -30.98 -24.91
C VAL A 505 2.15 -30.69 -25.00
N SER A 506 2.95 -31.64 -25.52
CA SER A 506 4.40 -31.46 -25.65
C SER A 506 4.77 -30.28 -26.57
N ALA A 507 4.04 -30.08 -27.67
CA ALA A 507 4.24 -28.94 -28.56
C ALA A 507 3.91 -27.61 -27.88
N SER A 508 2.80 -27.54 -27.13
CA SER A 508 2.40 -26.34 -26.40
C SER A 508 3.38 -26.00 -25.28
N GLU A 509 3.84 -26.99 -24.50
CA GLU A 509 4.87 -26.78 -23.48
C GLU A 509 6.18 -26.27 -24.07
N LYS A 510 6.59 -26.82 -25.22
CA LYS A 510 7.78 -26.34 -25.94
C LYS A 510 7.59 -24.88 -26.39
N GLN A 511 6.45 -24.55 -26.96
CA GLN A 511 6.13 -23.19 -27.39
C GLN A 511 6.11 -22.21 -26.22
N TYR A 512 5.53 -22.60 -25.09
CA TYR A 512 5.55 -21.83 -23.85
C TYR A 512 6.97 -21.57 -23.35
N ARG A 513 7.81 -22.61 -23.25
CA ARG A 513 9.22 -22.45 -22.86
C ARG A 513 9.98 -21.54 -23.82
N THR A 514 9.80 -21.73 -25.12
CA THR A 514 10.41 -20.86 -26.13
C THR A 514 9.96 -19.41 -25.96
N ARG A 515 8.67 -19.13 -25.74
CA ARG A 515 8.18 -17.76 -25.48
C ARG A 515 8.83 -17.15 -24.25
N LEU A 516 8.94 -17.87 -23.14
CA LEU A 516 9.58 -17.36 -21.93
C LEU A 516 11.08 -17.13 -22.10
N GLU A 517 11.76 -18.00 -22.84
CA GLU A 517 13.19 -17.88 -23.14
C GLU A 517 13.49 -16.72 -24.11
N THR A 518 12.59 -16.45 -25.05
CA THR A 518 12.75 -15.37 -26.04
C THR A 518 12.10 -14.05 -25.64
N ALA A 519 11.26 -14.04 -24.60
CA ALA A 519 10.65 -12.83 -24.06
C ALA A 519 11.76 -11.87 -23.60
N LYS A 520 11.73 -10.65 -24.14
CA LYS A 520 12.62 -9.60 -23.70
C LYS A 520 12.24 -9.21 -22.28
N CYS A 521 13.19 -9.32 -21.37
CA CYS A 521 12.95 -8.95 -19.99
C CYS A 521 13.04 -7.43 -19.85
N ILE A 522 12.22 -6.85 -18.97
CA ILE A 522 12.43 -5.48 -18.54
C ILE A 522 13.79 -5.45 -17.82
N PRO A 523 14.75 -4.62 -18.25
CA PRO A 523 16.09 -4.63 -17.67
C PRO A 523 16.04 -4.30 -16.17
N ASP A 524 16.92 -4.94 -15.41
CA ASP A 524 17.24 -4.51 -14.06
C ASP A 524 18.03 -3.21 -14.18
N MET A 525 17.32 -2.08 -14.18
CA MET A 525 17.95 -0.79 -13.98
C MET A 525 18.40 -0.74 -12.52
N GLU A 526 19.72 -0.86 -12.29
CA GLU A 526 20.32 -0.05 -11.23
C GLU A 526 19.95 1.40 -11.56
N GLU A 527 19.34 2.07 -10.60
CA GLU A 527 18.65 3.37 -10.72
C GLU A 527 19.22 4.27 -11.83
N VAL A 528 18.33 4.71 -12.73
CA VAL A 528 18.64 5.71 -13.77
C VAL A 528 19.28 6.91 -13.11
N SER A 529 20.54 7.16 -13.47
CA SER A 529 21.30 8.36 -13.13
C SER A 529 20.50 9.62 -13.47
N GLY A 530 19.89 10.24 -12.46
CA GLY A 530 19.33 11.57 -12.56
C GLY A 530 20.45 12.61 -12.73
N LYS A 531 20.18 13.66 -13.50
CA LYS A 531 21.14 14.69 -13.89
C LYS A 531 22.03 15.20 -12.73
N LYS A 532 23.34 15.14 -13.00
CA LYS A 532 24.50 15.72 -12.27
C LYS A 532 24.16 16.78 -11.21
N GLY A 533 24.08 16.31 -9.98
CA GLY A 533 24.10 17.09 -8.74
C GLY A 533 24.35 16.19 -7.54
N ALA A 534 25.42 15.39 -7.59
CA ALA A 534 25.94 14.55 -6.49
C ALA A 534 24.92 13.62 -5.79
N GLU A 535 24.44 12.59 -6.50
CA GLU A 535 23.85 11.41 -5.83
C GLU A 535 24.99 10.50 -5.35
N LEU A 536 25.22 10.48 -4.03
CA LEU A 536 25.83 9.32 -3.37
C LEU A 536 24.80 8.20 -3.44
N SER A 537 25.20 6.97 -3.83
CA SER A 537 24.27 5.84 -3.92
C SER A 537 23.47 5.71 -2.62
N ARG A 538 22.13 5.57 -2.72
CA ARG A 538 21.23 5.38 -1.57
C ARG A 538 21.32 3.95 -1.00
N THR A 539 22.52 3.39 -0.97
CA THR A 539 22.84 2.09 -0.38
C THR A 539 23.26 2.29 1.06
N PRO A 540 22.66 1.58 2.05
CA PRO A 540 23.05 1.75 3.43
C PRO A 540 24.54 1.45 3.60
N ILE A 541 25.24 2.33 4.31
CA ILE A 541 26.64 2.11 4.63
C ILE A 541 26.70 1.04 5.71
N GLU A 542 27.37 -0.07 5.41
CA GLU A 542 27.64 -1.11 6.38
C GLU A 542 28.98 -0.84 7.09
N LEU A 543 28.95 -0.84 8.43
CA LEU A 543 30.11 -0.97 9.30
C LEU A 543 30.08 -2.36 9.93
N ARG A 544 31.18 -3.10 9.85
CA ARG A 544 31.23 -4.48 10.31
C ARG A 544 32.58 -4.83 10.89
N SER A 545 32.61 -4.99 12.21
CA SER A 545 33.74 -5.54 12.95
C SER A 545 33.33 -6.85 13.62
N GLY A 546 34.27 -7.69 14.04
CA GLY A 546 34.02 -9.09 14.44
C GLY A 546 32.84 -9.37 15.39
N TYR A 547 32.37 -8.40 16.19
CA TYR A 547 31.21 -8.53 17.09
C TYR A 547 29.94 -7.81 16.62
N TRP A 548 30.05 -6.84 15.71
CA TRP A 548 28.96 -5.93 15.35
C TRP A 548 28.83 -5.77 13.83
N SER A 549 27.58 -5.74 13.34
CA SER A 549 27.23 -5.26 12.01
C SER A 549 26.18 -4.17 12.14
N LEU A 550 26.47 -2.99 11.59
CA LEU A 550 25.60 -1.83 11.59
C LEU A 550 25.27 -1.42 10.17
N LYS A 551 24.02 -1.02 9.94
CA LYS A 551 23.59 -0.42 8.66
C LYS A 551 23.16 1.02 8.90
N ILE A 552 23.79 1.95 8.20
CA ILE A 552 23.64 3.40 8.38
C ILE A 552 23.09 4.01 7.09
N VAL A 553 22.13 4.93 7.20
CA VAL A 553 21.51 5.63 6.06
C VAL A 553 21.78 7.13 6.13
N PRO A 554 22.82 7.65 5.46
CA PRO A 554 23.15 9.08 5.47
C PRO A 554 22.00 9.98 5.02
N TRP A 555 21.23 9.56 4.01
CA TRP A 555 20.17 10.38 3.40
C TRP A 555 18.88 10.50 4.23
N ILE A 556 18.82 9.91 5.44
CA ILE A 556 17.68 10.05 6.37
C ILE A 556 18.20 10.22 7.80
N GLY A 557 18.54 11.45 8.18
CA GLY A 557 18.98 11.77 9.53
C GLY A 557 20.28 11.10 9.95
N GLY A 558 21.05 10.55 8.99
CA GLY A 558 22.21 9.70 9.25
C GLY A 558 21.91 8.40 10.02
N ARG A 559 20.65 7.96 10.06
CA ARG A 559 20.10 6.95 11.00
C ARG A 559 20.83 5.60 10.94
N ILE A 560 20.93 4.90 12.09
CA ILE A 560 21.29 3.47 12.10
C ILE A 560 20.00 2.67 12.04
N ILE A 561 19.82 1.89 10.98
CA ILE A 561 18.60 1.09 10.74
C ILE A 561 18.76 -0.38 11.19
N SER A 562 19.98 -0.80 11.50
CA SER A 562 20.26 -2.14 12.01
C SER A 562 21.45 -2.13 12.94
N MET A 563 21.34 -2.78 14.10
CA MET A 563 22.46 -3.13 14.97
C MET A 563 22.39 -4.62 15.33
N THR A 564 23.33 -5.40 14.81
CA THR A 564 23.38 -6.85 14.99
C THR A 564 24.63 -7.24 15.77
N HIS A 565 24.46 -7.96 16.88
CA HIS A 565 25.56 -8.57 17.62
C HIS A 565 25.86 -9.97 17.05
N LEU A 566 26.90 -10.04 16.23
CA LEU A 566 27.26 -11.20 15.40
C LEU A 566 27.46 -12.50 16.20
N PRO A 567 28.13 -12.53 17.37
CA PRO A 567 28.34 -13.76 18.13
C PRO A 567 27.04 -14.38 18.66
N SER A 568 26.07 -13.56 19.03
CA SER A 568 24.76 -14.03 19.52
C SER A 568 23.73 -14.24 18.41
N GLY A 569 23.96 -13.68 17.21
CA GLY A 569 22.95 -13.58 16.16
C GLY A 569 21.80 -12.59 16.47
N MET A 570 21.78 -11.97 17.65
CA MET A 570 20.73 -11.04 18.06
C MET A 570 20.81 -9.72 17.30
N GLN A 571 19.70 -9.32 16.70
CA GLN A 571 19.51 -8.00 16.10
C GLN A 571 18.76 -7.13 17.10
N TRP A 572 19.51 -6.33 17.87
CA TRP A 572 18.97 -5.48 18.94
C TRP A 572 18.15 -4.32 18.41
N LEU A 573 18.49 -3.83 17.22
CA LEU A 573 17.82 -2.72 16.57
C LEU A 573 17.58 -3.09 15.12
N HIS A 574 16.33 -2.97 14.67
CA HIS A 574 15.93 -3.13 13.28
C HIS A 574 14.86 -2.09 12.94
N SER A 575 15.02 -1.44 11.80
CA SER A 575 14.17 -0.35 11.37
C SER A 575 13.93 -0.42 9.87
N ARG A 576 12.74 0.04 9.46
CA ARG A 576 12.45 0.42 8.09
C ARG A 576 12.89 1.87 7.91
N VAL A 577 13.27 2.23 6.69
CA VAL A 577 13.89 3.51 6.31
C VAL A 577 13.17 4.76 6.89
N ASP A 578 11.87 4.66 7.16
CA ASP A 578 10.95 5.69 7.66
C ASP A 578 10.40 5.46 9.09
N ILE A 579 10.65 4.28 9.69
CA ILE A 579 10.04 3.83 10.95
C ILE A 579 11.10 3.18 11.85
N ASN A 580 11.18 3.65 13.10
CA ASN A 580 12.08 3.18 14.17
C ASN A 580 13.57 3.40 13.85
N GLY A 581 14.45 2.94 14.73
CA GLY A 581 15.90 2.93 14.51
C GLY A 581 16.68 3.75 15.53
N TYR A 582 17.94 4.03 15.21
CA TYR A 582 18.78 4.95 15.99
C TYR A 582 18.71 6.33 15.32
N GLU A 583 17.99 7.24 15.96
CA GLU A 583 17.71 8.58 15.45
C GLU A 583 18.32 9.62 16.38
N GLU A 584 18.68 10.79 15.85
CA GLU A 584 19.05 11.93 16.68
C GLU A 584 18.54 13.22 16.06
N PHE A 585 18.20 14.19 16.92
CA PHE A 585 17.67 15.47 16.48
C PHE A 585 17.91 16.56 17.52
N SER A 586 17.69 17.82 17.12
CA SER A 586 18.19 19.03 17.78
C SER A 586 17.18 19.77 18.67
N GLY A 587 16.05 19.14 18.99
CA GLY A 587 14.98 19.73 19.79
C GLY A 587 14.37 18.74 20.78
N THR A 588 13.62 19.30 21.73
CA THR A 588 12.87 18.54 22.72
C THR A 588 11.63 17.86 22.12
N GLU A 589 11.14 18.38 21.00
CA GLU A 589 10.04 17.79 20.24
C GLU A 589 10.53 16.58 19.44
N PHE A 590 9.67 15.55 19.35
CA PHE A 590 9.94 14.35 18.57
C PHE A 590 10.07 14.70 17.07
N ARG A 591 11.11 14.17 16.40
CA ARG A 591 11.40 14.41 14.98
C ARG A 591 11.65 15.87 14.60
N SER A 592 12.30 16.62 15.49
CA SER A 592 12.83 17.95 15.19
C SER A 592 14.05 17.88 14.24
N ALA A 593 14.61 19.05 13.87
CA ALA A 593 15.67 19.12 12.87
C ALA A 593 16.87 18.22 13.22
N GLY A 594 17.35 17.46 12.24
CA GLY A 594 18.33 16.38 12.35
C GLY A 594 17.75 15.00 12.07
N PHE A 595 16.42 14.84 12.13
CA PHE A 595 15.71 13.57 11.96
C PHE A 595 15.60 13.09 10.50
N SER A 596 15.35 14.01 9.55
CA SER A 596 15.04 13.69 8.15
C SER A 596 16.04 14.27 7.15
N GLU A 597 16.90 15.16 7.62
CA GLU A 597 17.89 15.85 6.82
C GLU A 597 18.93 14.87 6.28
N GLU A 598 19.44 15.14 5.09
CA GLU A 598 20.49 14.36 4.49
C GLU A 598 21.85 14.72 5.11
N TYR A 599 22.60 13.70 5.50
CA TYR A 599 23.92 13.84 6.10
C TYR A 599 24.98 13.54 5.04
N SER A 600 25.95 14.45 4.92
CA SER A 600 27.15 14.22 4.14
C SER A 600 28.11 13.29 4.89
N VAL A 601 28.67 12.31 4.20
CA VAL A 601 29.78 11.49 4.73
C VAL A 601 31.07 12.30 4.61
N ILE A 602 31.61 12.75 5.74
CA ILE A 602 32.81 13.59 5.78
C ILE A 602 34.08 12.76 5.77
N GLU A 603 34.06 11.64 6.49
CA GLU A 603 35.18 10.70 6.59
C GLU A 603 34.65 9.27 6.66
N ARG A 604 35.30 8.34 5.98
CA ARG A 604 35.00 6.91 6.05
C ARG A 604 36.29 6.11 5.95
N ASN A 605 36.60 5.38 7.02
CA ASN A 605 37.76 4.50 7.07
C ASN A 605 37.27 3.06 6.99
N LEU A 606 37.56 2.39 5.87
CA LEU A 606 37.24 0.98 5.62
C LEU A 606 38.49 0.13 5.80
N GLU A 607 38.34 -1.14 6.22
CA GLU A 607 39.45 -2.09 6.34
C GLU A 607 40.14 -2.35 4.99
N HIS A 608 41.06 -1.48 4.58
CA HIS A 608 42.15 -1.75 3.66
C HIS A 608 43.37 -1.03 4.23
N ALA A 609 44.28 -1.80 4.85
CA ALA A 609 45.53 -1.32 5.45
C ALA A 609 45.43 -0.53 6.78
N GLY A 610 44.97 -1.19 7.85
CA GLY A 610 45.50 -0.92 9.20
C GLY A 610 44.76 0.07 10.10
N GLU A 611 43.69 0.74 9.65
CA GLU A 611 42.97 1.76 10.43
C GLU A 611 41.61 1.27 11.02
N ASN A 612 41.01 2.04 11.94
CA ASN A 612 39.75 1.73 12.64
C ASN A 612 38.54 1.85 11.69
N GLU A 613 37.56 0.93 11.77
CA GLU A 613 36.29 1.12 11.07
C GLU A 613 35.49 2.26 11.70
N SER A 614 35.33 3.34 10.94
CA SER A 614 34.67 4.56 11.41
C SER A 614 34.02 5.31 10.26
N ILE A 615 32.96 6.03 10.60
CA ILE A 615 32.28 6.97 9.71
C ILE A 615 31.97 8.27 10.46
N LEU A 616 32.21 9.39 9.80
CA LEU A 616 31.84 10.73 10.26
C LEU A 616 30.77 11.30 9.33
N LEU A 617 29.62 11.65 9.90
CA LEU A 617 28.46 12.20 9.20
C LEU A 617 28.18 13.63 9.66
N GLU A 618 27.74 14.49 8.76
CA GLU A 618 27.29 15.85 9.06
C GLU A 618 26.00 16.22 8.33
N GLY A 619 24.98 16.62 9.08
CA GLY A 619 23.71 17.14 8.57
C GLY A 619 23.52 18.60 8.94
N ASP A 620 23.12 19.44 7.96
CA ASP A 620 22.71 20.81 8.24
C ASP A 620 21.30 20.80 8.85
N ILE A 621 21.17 21.30 10.08
CA ILE A 621 19.90 21.32 10.84
C ILE A 621 19.29 22.74 10.90
N GLY A 622 19.74 23.62 10.01
CA GLY A 622 19.23 24.98 9.83
C GLY A 622 19.72 25.98 10.87
N GLY A 623 19.72 27.27 10.49
CA GLY A 623 20.14 28.36 11.38
C GLY A 623 21.65 28.43 11.62
N GLY A 624 22.46 27.86 10.71
CA GLY A 624 23.92 27.84 10.81
C GLY A 624 24.47 26.77 11.74
N LEU A 625 23.65 25.77 12.08
CA LEU A 625 23.98 24.65 12.96
C LEU A 625 24.17 23.36 12.14
N VAL A 626 25.10 22.52 12.60
CA VAL A 626 25.37 21.20 12.03
C VAL A 626 25.26 20.16 13.13
N LEU A 627 24.55 19.06 12.85
CA LEU A 627 24.59 17.85 13.66
C LEU A 627 25.68 16.93 13.08
N GLN A 628 26.71 16.67 13.87
CA GLN A 628 27.83 15.82 13.50
C GLN A 628 27.75 14.53 14.31
N ARG A 629 27.91 13.38 13.64
CA ARG A 629 27.86 12.04 14.25
C ARG A 629 29.06 11.22 13.80
N GLN A 630 29.85 10.75 14.77
CA GLN A 630 30.94 9.82 14.53
C GLN A 630 30.55 8.44 15.08
N ILE A 631 30.49 7.44 14.20
CA ILE A 631 30.23 6.04 14.59
C ILE A 631 31.51 5.26 14.33
N HIS A 632 32.03 4.58 15.34
CA HIS A 632 33.24 3.79 15.16
C HIS A 632 33.26 2.53 16.03
N ILE A 633 33.94 1.50 15.54
CA ILE A 633 34.21 0.28 16.29
C ILE A 633 35.71 0.25 16.61
N PRO A 634 36.12 0.45 17.88
CA PRO A 634 37.53 0.52 18.23
C PRO A 634 38.24 -0.82 17.98
N LYS A 635 39.34 -0.82 17.21
CA LYS A 635 40.10 -2.04 16.92
C LYS A 635 40.67 -2.72 18.19
N HIS A 636 41.01 -1.92 19.20
CA HIS A 636 41.52 -2.41 20.48
C HIS A 636 40.43 -2.98 21.39
N ASN A 637 39.15 -2.74 21.07
CA ASN A 637 38.00 -3.30 21.75
C ASN A 637 36.82 -3.51 20.79
N PRO A 638 36.88 -4.53 19.90
CA PRO A 638 35.87 -4.73 18.86
C PRO A 638 34.50 -5.16 19.40
N LYS A 639 34.38 -5.41 20.71
CA LYS A 639 33.13 -5.75 21.40
C LYS A 639 32.21 -4.54 21.57
N VAL A 640 32.73 -3.34 21.36
CA VAL A 640 32.05 -2.09 21.64
C VAL A 640 31.80 -1.32 20.35
N VAL A 641 30.62 -0.72 20.23
CA VAL A 641 30.32 0.33 19.24
C VAL A 641 30.27 1.65 19.97
N GLN A 642 31.05 2.63 19.53
CA GLN A 642 31.01 3.99 20.07
C GLN A 642 30.33 4.93 19.09
N ILE A 643 29.44 5.79 19.61
CA ILE A 643 28.74 6.82 18.86
C ILE A 643 28.95 8.15 19.60
N ASP A 644 29.58 9.10 18.91
CA ASP A 644 29.87 10.43 19.42
C ASP A 644 29.10 11.45 18.59
N SER A 645 28.13 12.10 19.20
CA SER A 645 27.22 13.02 18.51
C SER A 645 27.34 14.42 19.07
N SER A 646 27.28 15.43 18.19
CA SER A 646 27.42 16.81 18.58
C SER A 646 26.60 17.78 17.73
N ILE A 647 26.14 18.87 18.35
CA ILE A 647 25.55 20.02 17.65
C ILE A 647 26.54 21.17 17.72
N ILE A 648 26.98 21.64 16.55
CA ILE A 648 28.03 22.64 16.38
C ILE A 648 27.49 23.84 15.60
N ALA A 649 27.85 25.04 16.03
CA ALA A 649 27.58 26.27 15.29
C ALA A 649 28.72 26.58 14.29
N ARG A 650 28.40 26.70 13.00
CA ARG A 650 29.37 27.02 11.92
C ARG A 650 29.19 28.39 11.29
N LYS A 651 27.95 28.83 11.08
CA LYS A 651 27.62 30.09 10.38
C LYS A 651 26.45 30.82 11.04
N VAL A 652 26.63 31.20 12.30
CA VAL A 652 25.59 31.95 13.01
C VAL A 652 25.61 33.42 12.56
N GLY A 653 24.43 34.02 12.33
CA GLY A 653 24.32 35.36 11.76
C GLY A 653 25.01 36.45 12.59
N ALA A 654 25.61 37.45 11.92
CA ALA A 654 26.42 38.51 12.53
C ALA A 654 25.74 39.33 13.65
N GLY A 655 24.40 39.25 13.78
CA GLY A 655 23.61 39.91 14.83
C GLY A 655 23.35 39.10 16.10
N SER A 656 23.78 37.83 16.19
CA SER A 656 23.45 36.93 17.31
C SER A 656 24.50 36.85 18.44
N GLY A 657 25.59 37.62 18.34
CA GLY A 657 26.69 37.56 19.31
C GLY A 657 27.46 36.23 19.32
N GLY A 658 27.33 35.40 18.27
CA GLY A 658 28.03 34.11 18.15
C GLY A 658 27.29 32.91 18.75
N PHE A 659 26.05 33.10 19.24
CA PHE A 659 25.22 32.03 19.81
C PHE A 659 24.02 31.71 18.93
N SER A 660 23.64 30.42 18.91
CA SER A 660 22.50 29.91 18.14
C SER A 660 21.14 30.12 18.82
N ARG A 661 20.08 29.61 18.16
CA ARG A 661 18.80 29.30 18.83
C ARG A 661 18.98 28.23 19.91
N LEU A 662 17.99 28.10 20.81
CA LEU A 662 17.91 26.98 21.75
C LEU A 662 17.84 25.66 20.99
N VAL A 663 18.68 24.71 21.38
CA VAL A 663 18.74 23.35 20.84
C VAL A 663 19.02 22.36 21.97
N CYS A 664 18.61 21.11 21.75
CA CYS A 664 18.84 19.97 22.62
C CYS A 664 19.28 18.80 21.74
N LEU A 665 20.46 18.24 21.96
CA LEU A 665 20.85 17.00 21.30
C LEU A 665 20.10 15.85 21.98
N ARG A 666 19.18 15.25 21.24
CA ARG A 666 18.37 14.11 21.68
C ARG A 666 18.77 12.88 20.90
N VAL A 667 19.30 11.88 21.61
CA VAL A 667 19.65 10.56 21.09
C VAL A 667 18.48 9.62 21.35
N HIS A 668 17.91 9.08 20.28
CA HIS A 668 16.65 8.33 20.28
C HIS A 668 16.84 6.94 19.63
N PRO A 669 17.46 5.98 20.33
CA PRO A 669 17.51 4.60 19.88
C PRO A 669 16.22 3.86 20.24
N MET A 670 15.68 3.10 19.29
CA MET A 670 14.58 2.16 19.52
C MET A 670 15.06 0.72 19.33
N PHE A 671 15.00 -0.07 20.39
CA PHE A 671 15.41 -1.47 20.39
C PHE A 671 14.20 -2.40 20.22
N THR A 672 14.41 -3.50 19.51
CA THR A 672 13.41 -4.55 19.29
C THR A 672 13.57 -5.63 20.36
N LEU A 673 12.45 -6.04 20.96
CA LEU A 673 12.42 -7.04 22.02
C LEU A 673 11.96 -8.39 21.46
N LEU A 674 12.78 -9.42 21.61
CA LEU A 674 12.39 -10.78 21.22
C LEU A 674 11.44 -11.41 22.25
N HIS A 675 11.69 -11.14 23.53
CA HIS A 675 10.84 -11.59 24.64
C HIS A 675 10.41 -10.37 25.48
N PRO A 676 9.41 -9.59 25.01
CA PRO A 676 9.03 -8.33 25.65
C PRO A 676 8.65 -8.48 27.12
N THR A 677 7.98 -9.57 27.50
CA THR A 677 7.55 -9.84 28.89
C THR A 677 8.68 -10.30 29.81
N GLU A 678 9.83 -10.66 29.24
CA GLU A 678 11.00 -11.17 29.97
C GLU A 678 12.20 -10.22 29.83
N SER A 679 11.93 -8.99 29.39
CA SER A 679 12.92 -7.95 29.22
C SER A 679 12.70 -6.78 30.15
N PHE A 680 13.76 -6.20 30.68
CA PHE A 680 13.71 -5.04 31.58
C PHE A 680 14.99 -4.21 31.49
N VAL A 681 14.93 -2.96 31.92
CA VAL A 681 16.10 -2.07 31.97
C VAL A 681 16.60 -1.97 33.41
N SER A 682 17.90 -2.14 33.61
CA SER A 682 18.54 -2.08 34.93
C SER A 682 19.65 -1.04 34.96
N PHE A 683 19.72 -0.24 36.03
CA PHE A 683 20.81 0.71 36.26
C PHE A 683 20.98 1.12 37.73
N THR A 684 22.12 1.73 38.04
CA THR A 684 22.37 2.42 39.32
C THR A 684 22.39 3.92 39.07
N ALA A 685 21.57 4.67 39.80
CA ALA A 685 21.50 6.12 39.69
C ALA A 685 22.68 6.82 40.39
N ILE A 686 22.84 8.12 40.14
CA ILE A 686 23.92 8.95 40.74
C ILE A 686 23.87 8.93 42.27
N ASP A 687 22.68 8.89 42.88
CA ASP A 687 22.51 8.77 44.34
C ASP A 687 22.80 7.37 44.90
N GLY A 688 23.12 6.39 44.05
CA GLY A 688 23.40 5.01 44.41
C GLY A 688 22.16 4.11 44.49
N SER A 689 20.96 4.63 44.23
CA SER A 689 19.75 3.81 44.14
C SER A 689 19.78 2.88 42.91
N LYS A 690 19.28 1.65 43.07
CA LYS A 690 19.19 0.66 41.99
C LYS A 690 17.79 0.62 41.44
N HIS A 691 17.67 0.60 40.11
CA HIS A 691 16.39 0.62 39.41
C HIS A 691 16.29 -0.59 38.48
N GLU A 692 15.13 -1.23 38.48
CA GLU A 692 14.70 -2.20 37.49
C GLU A 692 13.37 -1.71 36.91
N VAL A 693 13.37 -1.39 35.62
CA VAL A 693 12.25 -0.77 34.93
C VAL A 693 11.68 -1.78 33.96
N TRP A 694 10.45 -2.21 34.24
CA TRP A 694 9.74 -3.22 33.46
C TRP A 694 8.79 -2.58 32.43
N PRO A 695 8.36 -3.31 31.39
CA PRO A 695 7.46 -2.80 30.36
C PRO A 695 6.15 -2.18 30.90
N GLU A 696 5.64 -2.68 32.02
CA GLU A 696 4.41 -2.18 32.66
C GLU A 696 4.58 -0.76 33.24
N SER A 697 5.82 -0.28 33.41
CA SER A 697 6.12 1.05 33.92
C SER A 697 5.84 2.17 32.90
N GLY A 698 5.59 1.85 31.62
CA GLY A 698 5.31 2.84 30.58
C GLY A 698 6.47 3.83 30.37
N GLU A 699 6.16 5.10 30.23
CA GLU A 699 7.15 6.16 30.03
C GLU A 699 7.73 6.68 31.35
N GLN A 700 9.06 6.72 31.48
CA GLN A 700 9.77 7.14 32.69
C GLN A 700 10.92 8.10 32.37
N PHE A 701 10.98 9.24 33.07
CA PHE A 701 12.04 10.23 32.97
C PHE A 701 12.98 10.19 34.17
N TYR A 702 14.27 10.33 33.93
CA TYR A 702 15.32 10.39 34.95
C TYR A 702 16.17 11.65 34.77
N GLU A 703 16.28 12.45 35.84
CA GLU A 703 16.98 13.73 35.87
C GLU A 703 17.64 13.96 37.24
N GLY A 704 18.68 14.80 37.28
CA GLY A 704 19.37 15.12 38.53
C GLY A 704 19.96 13.87 39.20
N ASN A 705 19.74 13.71 40.51
CA ASN A 705 20.37 12.62 41.29
C ASN A 705 19.84 11.21 40.97
N ILE A 706 18.69 11.09 40.30
CA ILE A 706 18.10 9.80 39.90
C ILE A 706 18.47 9.39 38.47
N LEU A 707 19.26 10.20 37.76
CA LEU A 707 19.81 9.88 36.44
C LEU A 707 20.69 8.61 36.53
N PRO A 708 20.70 7.71 35.52
CA PRO A 708 21.65 6.61 35.47
C PRO A 708 23.09 7.14 35.56
N ASN A 709 23.92 6.52 36.39
CA ASN A 709 25.30 6.96 36.65
C ASN A 709 26.25 6.54 35.52
N GLY A 710 26.00 7.05 34.32
CA GLY A 710 26.79 6.79 33.12
C GLY A 710 26.63 5.38 32.54
N GLU A 711 25.72 4.55 33.05
CA GLU A 711 25.45 3.21 32.52
C GLU A 711 24.01 2.78 32.81
N TRP A 712 23.37 2.18 31.80
CA TRP A 712 22.15 1.38 31.94
C TRP A 712 22.20 0.16 31.02
N MET A 713 21.42 -0.87 31.32
CA MET A 713 21.46 -2.13 30.61
C MET A 713 20.05 -2.63 30.30
N LEU A 714 19.79 -2.94 29.02
CA LEU A 714 18.60 -3.67 28.57
C LEU A 714 18.87 -5.17 28.65
N ILE A 715 18.11 -5.88 29.48
CA ILE A 715 18.29 -7.31 29.75
C ILE A 715 17.17 -8.09 29.07
N ASP A 716 17.49 -9.19 28.37
CA ASP A 716 16.55 -10.22 27.94
C ASP A 716 16.88 -11.52 28.70
N LYS A 717 15.99 -11.92 29.63
CA LYS A 717 16.22 -13.08 30.49
C LYS A 717 16.21 -14.40 29.73
N CYS A 718 15.39 -14.52 28.69
CA CYS A 718 15.29 -15.74 27.90
C CYS A 718 16.55 -15.99 27.07
N LEU A 719 17.20 -14.92 26.59
CA LEU A 719 18.46 -15.00 25.88
C LEU A 719 19.68 -15.10 26.81
N GLY A 720 19.55 -14.68 28.08
CA GLY A 720 20.69 -14.55 28.99
C GLY A 720 21.68 -13.49 28.49
N LEU A 721 21.17 -12.41 27.89
CA LEU A 721 21.97 -11.33 27.30
C LEU A 721 21.55 -9.96 27.84
N GLY A 722 22.53 -9.07 27.98
CA GLY A 722 22.34 -7.67 28.31
C GLY A 722 23.01 -6.77 27.28
N LEU A 723 22.25 -5.82 26.72
CA LEU A 723 22.78 -4.70 25.95
C LEU A 723 23.09 -3.55 26.91
N VAL A 724 24.38 -3.36 27.21
CA VAL A 724 24.88 -2.28 28.07
C VAL A 724 25.07 -1.04 27.22
N ASN A 725 24.55 0.09 27.67
CA ASN A 725 24.87 1.40 27.13
C ASN A 725 25.58 2.26 28.19
N ARG A 726 26.83 2.64 27.91
CA ARG A 726 27.63 3.52 28.77
C ARG A 726 27.74 4.89 28.13
N PHE A 727 27.59 5.95 28.90
CA PHE A 727 27.59 7.32 28.39
C PHE A 727 28.25 8.29 29.38
N ASN A 728 28.71 9.43 28.88
CA ASN A 728 29.24 10.48 29.75
C ASN A 728 28.11 11.15 30.53
N VAL A 729 28.07 10.92 31.84
CA VAL A 729 27.03 11.47 32.74
C VAL A 729 26.97 13.02 32.74
N ASN A 730 28.08 13.70 32.40
CA ASN A 730 28.10 15.17 32.34
C ASN A 730 27.49 15.73 31.04
N GLU A 731 27.24 14.87 30.06
CA GLU A 731 26.68 15.23 28.75
C GLU A 731 25.19 14.92 28.64
N ALA A 732 24.70 13.96 29.43
CA ALA A 732 23.28 13.64 29.56
C ALA A 732 22.65 14.44 30.70
N PHE A 733 21.78 15.39 30.37
CA PHE A 733 20.97 16.13 31.32
C PHE A 733 19.73 15.33 31.77
N LYS A 734 19.19 14.52 30.86
CA LYS A 734 17.96 13.74 31.06
C LYS A 734 18.04 12.41 30.32
N CYS A 735 17.50 11.36 30.93
CA CYS A 735 17.31 10.05 30.31
C CYS A 735 15.82 9.71 30.24
N LEU A 736 15.39 9.03 29.18
CA LEU A 736 14.00 8.55 29.01
C LEU A 736 14.00 7.05 28.72
N ILE A 737 13.12 6.32 29.40
CA ILE A 737 12.76 4.94 29.07
C ILE A 737 11.30 4.96 28.61
N HIS A 738 11.03 4.53 27.38
CA HIS A 738 9.67 4.42 26.85
C HIS A 738 9.44 3.03 26.26
N TRP A 739 8.47 2.30 26.81
CA TRP A 739 8.13 0.95 26.36
C TRP A 739 6.98 0.98 25.33
N GLY A 740 7.23 0.38 24.17
CA GLY A 740 6.25 0.15 23.12
C GLY A 740 5.77 -1.29 23.05
N THR A 741 4.93 -1.62 22.07
CA THR A 741 4.49 -3.00 21.83
C THR A 741 5.63 -3.79 21.16
N GLY A 742 6.46 -4.44 21.96
CA GLY A 742 7.62 -5.22 21.48
C GLY A 742 8.89 -4.39 21.22
N THR A 743 8.93 -3.15 21.71
CA THR A 743 10.08 -2.25 21.57
C THR A 743 10.36 -1.47 22.85
N VAL A 744 11.58 -0.93 22.98
CA VAL A 744 11.93 0.01 24.05
C VAL A 744 12.84 1.11 23.52
N ASN A 745 12.55 2.35 23.91
CA ASN A 745 13.38 3.51 23.64
C ASN A 745 14.20 3.86 24.88
N LEU A 746 15.51 4.04 24.70
CA LEU A 746 16.46 4.40 25.76
C LEU A 746 17.17 5.70 25.38
N GLU A 747 16.54 6.83 25.67
CA GLU A 747 16.99 8.11 25.13
C GLU A 747 17.94 8.86 26.06
N LEU A 748 18.92 9.53 25.46
CA LEU A 748 19.83 10.46 26.14
C LEU A 748 19.59 11.87 25.62
N TRP A 749 19.44 12.83 26.52
CA TRP A 749 19.15 14.22 26.17
C TRP A 749 20.20 15.12 26.78
N SER A 750 20.76 16.03 25.98
CA SER A 750 21.62 17.09 26.50
C SER A 750 20.80 18.16 27.21
N GLU A 751 21.46 19.16 27.81
CA GLU A 751 20.73 20.35 28.23
C GLU A 751 20.12 21.07 27.00
N ASN A 752 19.04 21.82 27.23
CA ASN A 752 18.44 22.69 26.22
C ASN A 752 19.01 24.11 26.33
N ARG A 753 19.98 24.45 25.48
CA ARG A 753 20.64 25.78 25.50
C ARG A 753 21.11 26.23 24.12
N PRO A 754 21.51 27.51 23.96
CA PRO A 754 22.23 27.95 22.76
C PRO A 754 23.62 27.29 22.68
N VAL A 755 24.10 27.08 21.46
CA VAL A 755 25.46 26.61 21.18
C VAL A 755 26.27 27.68 20.45
N SER A 756 27.59 27.64 20.62
CA SER A 756 28.57 28.41 19.84
C SER A 756 29.65 27.46 19.32
N GLU A 757 30.50 27.95 18.42
CA GLU A 757 31.63 27.17 17.90
C GLU A 757 32.55 26.64 19.01
N GLN A 758 32.66 27.39 20.12
CA GLN A 758 33.48 27.05 21.29
C GLN A 758 32.72 26.25 22.37
N SER A 759 31.40 26.08 22.23
CA SER A 759 30.53 25.43 23.24
C SER A 759 29.49 24.51 22.61
N PRO A 760 29.89 23.45 21.88
CA PRO A 760 28.96 22.50 21.29
C PRO A 760 28.15 21.76 22.37
N LEU A 761 27.01 21.19 21.99
CA LEU A 761 26.39 20.10 22.75
C LEU A 761 26.99 18.79 22.27
N ARG A 762 27.28 17.87 23.19
CA ARG A 762 27.85 16.56 22.88
C ARG A 762 27.14 15.49 23.70
N ILE A 763 26.97 14.32 23.12
CA ILE A 763 26.63 13.07 23.82
C ILE A 763 27.53 11.98 23.23
N CYS A 764 28.41 11.47 24.08
CA CYS A 764 29.29 10.34 23.80
C CYS A 764 28.78 9.12 24.55
N HIS A 765 28.49 8.04 23.83
CA HIS A 765 28.07 6.79 24.42
C HIS A 765 28.54 5.57 23.63
N GLU A 766 28.46 4.40 24.25
CA GLU A 766 28.89 3.15 23.67
C GLU A 766 27.94 2.00 23.99
N TYR A 767 27.93 0.98 23.14
CA TYR A 767 27.13 -0.24 23.30
C TYR A 767 28.01 -1.49 23.38
N GLU A 768 27.75 -2.35 24.35
CA GLU A 768 28.39 -3.65 24.52
C GLU A 768 27.33 -4.70 24.83
N VAL A 769 27.46 -5.91 24.28
CA VAL A 769 26.62 -7.06 24.67
C VAL A 769 27.37 -7.95 25.64
N ILE A 770 26.78 -8.19 26.81
CA ILE A 770 27.31 -9.09 27.84
C ILE A 770 26.38 -10.28 28.07
N GLY A 771 26.95 -11.40 28.51
CA GLY A 771 26.15 -12.52 29.01
C GLY A 771 25.68 -12.27 30.43
N ILE A 772 24.43 -12.61 30.72
CA ILE A 772 23.82 -12.51 32.05
C ILE A 772 23.51 -13.93 32.54
N PRO A 773 23.94 -14.27 33.77
CA PRO A 773 23.81 -15.63 34.32
C PRO A 773 22.37 -16.06 34.60
#